data_AF-A0A0G1X8Y3-F1
#
_entry.id   AF-A0A0G1X8Y3-F1
#
_cell.length_a   1.000
_cell.length_b   1.000
_cell.length_c   1.000
_cell.angle_alpha   90.00
_cell.angle_beta   90.00
_cell.angle_gamma   90.00
#
_symmetry.space_group_name_H-M   'P 1'
#
loop_
_entity.id
_entity.type
_entity.pdbx_description
1 polymer ?
#
loop_
_entity_poly.entity_id
_entity_poly.type
_entity_poly.pdbx_seq_one_letter_code
_entity_poly.pdbx_strand_id
1 'polypeptide(L)'
;MNKHSRKTTLKHTARRWAGVADWLRQRGKWLVHQLPDLLTKLDRRWIGGRKDNQDIGQLMIWTVALTVVLIVAGALTQFGVRDTIAHSQIKRVSAGLEAEKQELLTLTGQLSDRADIKQYVAEGDVIHLTQLLSQIKADHQLDFVTAVNAKGAILARVPVELGRGEQLFQTAYTGRQVAQGKPAAVVSEGRGFPMVVAAGYPLKRDGRVAGGIFAGYSLEDEHTVKFHNRYLRGSGTQVAFYTRRDGMQGSSFNDIKQRELVLAYFSSGSDWVQEGKSNTMVELRGQVYWVDNLVLPGLDSKSVSPGGVLVFVPLLPHWAAELLFVALVVLGMGLGLYWLARHRKGRGKHGRRPRLWELIAGLSLVIVIGLALAVQLYWVDNQRVVISEKPFTIYNSTLSLWPDQDLVSVGATKRVEIRLNAGGEAINVVQVVLNYDPNVMAVKEIWTDNSFVPEEAFLEKYIDNELGEVSIVAGLPAGSYSGSNGVVAGLLLQALAPGQCVLRFGDDTQVLASDGLGTNVLRTVTDGSYRVMEAAPVAGGSNDGNQPLSIFSSSHSNPERWSRDREISMSWPTGWGSGPFIYSLDQNPNGTSANGLVTDSSQVIIQAPGDGVWYFHLAALRFGKIGPTTHYKIKIDTAPPTAPLIRASATQARVGDVVRFEFFGYDAISGIEPGFYVQIDKGPLLPSLPYLYVPFTSRGEHTVLVRVFDNAGNLAETSQTLKITS
;
A
#
# COMPACT_ATOMS: atom_id res chain seq x y z
N MET A 1 10.37 21.40 -4.09
CA MET A 1 8.89 21.51 -3.96
C MET A 1 8.35 22.42 -5.06
N ASN A 2 7.70 21.85 -6.09
CA ASN A 2 7.28 22.60 -7.27
C ASN A 2 5.85 23.20 -7.12
N LYS A 3 5.65 24.42 -7.62
CA LYS A 3 4.44 25.26 -7.48
C LYS A 3 3.13 24.62 -8.01
N HIS A 4 3.22 23.54 -8.80
CA HIS A 4 2.07 22.82 -9.35
C HIS A 4 1.43 21.82 -8.38
N SER A 5 2.22 21.15 -7.53
CA SER A 5 1.72 20.23 -6.48
C SER A 5 0.94 21.00 -5.41
N ARG A 6 1.37 22.22 -5.05
CA ARG A 6 0.58 23.11 -4.17
C ARG A 6 -0.79 23.45 -4.78
N LYS A 7 -0.93 23.57 -6.11
CA LYS A 7 -2.18 23.99 -6.76
C LYS A 7 -3.24 22.88 -6.80
N THR A 8 -2.87 21.61 -6.87
CA THR A 8 -3.84 20.49 -6.83
C THR A 8 -4.32 20.19 -5.42
N THR A 9 -3.43 20.22 -4.41
CA THR A 9 -3.82 20.08 -3.00
C THR A 9 -4.63 21.29 -2.51
N LEU A 10 -4.29 22.52 -2.94
CA LEU A 10 -5.12 23.72 -2.72
C LEU A 10 -6.44 23.68 -3.49
N LYS A 11 -6.53 23.06 -4.68
CA LYS A 11 -7.80 22.94 -5.42
C LYS A 11 -8.73 21.89 -4.83
N HIS A 12 -8.22 20.79 -4.27
CA HIS A 12 -9.06 19.79 -3.58
C HIS A 12 -9.51 20.27 -2.20
N THR A 13 -8.64 20.93 -1.44
CA THR A 13 -9.06 21.62 -0.21
C THR A 13 -9.98 22.79 -0.50
N ALA A 14 -9.73 23.62 -1.54
CA ALA A 14 -10.65 24.70 -1.91
C ALA A 14 -11.97 24.20 -2.49
N ARG A 15 -12.02 23.07 -3.22
CA ARG A 15 -13.29 22.44 -3.66
C ARG A 15 -14.07 21.80 -2.50
N ARG A 16 -13.38 21.25 -1.49
CA ARG A 16 -14.00 20.75 -0.24
C ARG A 16 -14.48 21.88 0.66
N TRP A 17 -13.67 22.92 0.87
CA TRP A 17 -14.10 24.14 1.56
C TRP A 17 -15.17 24.88 0.75
N ALA A 18 -15.18 24.82 -0.57
CA ALA A 18 -16.26 25.37 -1.39
C ALA A 18 -17.53 24.51 -1.33
N GLY A 19 -17.44 23.18 -1.26
CA GLY A 19 -18.60 22.31 -1.07
C GLY A 19 -19.18 22.40 0.35
N VAL A 20 -18.33 22.49 1.37
CA VAL A 20 -18.73 22.77 2.75
C VAL A 20 -19.21 24.22 2.90
N ALA A 21 -18.58 25.20 2.23
CA ALA A 21 -19.04 26.59 2.22
C ALA A 21 -20.29 26.80 1.36
N ASP A 22 -20.54 26.00 0.31
CA ASP A 22 -21.79 26.01 -0.46
C ASP A 22 -22.88 25.26 0.28
N TRP A 23 -22.57 24.16 0.99
CA TRP A 23 -23.49 23.50 1.90
C TRP A 23 -23.85 24.43 3.08
N LEU A 24 -22.86 25.11 3.67
CA LEU A 24 -23.03 26.14 4.71
C LEU A 24 -23.64 27.42 4.15
N ARG A 25 -23.45 27.79 2.88
CA ARG A 25 -24.15 28.93 2.26
C ARG A 25 -25.58 28.57 1.93
N GLN A 26 -25.87 27.36 1.45
CA GLN A 26 -27.23 26.93 1.10
C GLN A 26 -28.06 26.71 2.37
N ARG A 27 -27.52 26.00 3.38
CA ARG A 27 -28.19 25.83 4.68
C ARG A 27 -28.06 27.03 5.59
N GLY A 28 -26.97 27.80 5.50
CA GLY A 28 -26.82 29.08 6.21
C GLY A 28 -27.72 30.15 5.63
N LYS A 29 -27.93 30.24 4.30
CA LYS A 29 -28.99 31.09 3.73
C LYS A 29 -30.38 30.61 4.15
N TRP A 30 -30.61 29.30 4.26
CA TRP A 30 -31.87 28.79 4.83
C TRP A 30 -32.03 29.15 6.32
N LEU A 31 -30.99 28.97 7.15
CA LEU A 31 -30.95 29.30 8.58
C LEU A 31 -30.99 30.81 8.87
N VAL A 32 -30.42 31.65 7.99
CA VAL A 32 -30.30 33.10 8.15
C VAL A 32 -31.41 33.86 7.44
N HIS A 33 -31.99 33.34 6.35
CA HIS A 33 -33.07 34.03 5.60
C HIS A 33 -34.44 33.36 5.75
N GLN A 34 -34.54 32.03 5.83
CA GLN A 34 -35.84 31.35 5.91
C GLN A 34 -36.27 30.98 7.33
N LEU A 35 -35.32 30.67 8.22
CA LEU A 35 -35.62 30.38 9.62
C LEU A 35 -36.21 31.59 10.35
N PRO A 36 -35.68 32.83 10.19
CA PRO A 36 -36.31 34.01 10.79
C PRO A 36 -37.71 34.27 10.24
N ASP A 37 -37.95 33.97 8.96
CA ASP A 37 -39.24 34.15 8.28
C ASP A 37 -40.29 33.10 8.70
N LEU A 38 -39.86 31.84 8.87
CA LEU A 38 -40.68 30.76 9.44
C LEU A 38 -40.99 31.00 10.92
N LEU A 39 -40.00 31.46 11.68
CA LEU A 39 -40.14 31.73 13.10
C LEU A 39 -40.94 33.02 13.37
N THR A 40 -40.84 34.05 12.54
CA THR A 40 -41.74 35.23 12.59
C THR A 40 -43.16 34.93 12.10
N LYS A 41 -43.35 33.99 11.16
CA LYS A 41 -44.68 33.48 10.78
C LYS A 41 -45.32 32.64 11.89
N LEU A 42 -44.52 31.88 12.65
CA LEU A 42 -44.95 31.17 13.86
C LEU A 42 -45.29 32.16 15.01
N ASP A 43 -44.46 33.19 15.20
CA ASP A 43 -44.67 34.28 16.17
C ASP A 43 -46.01 35.00 15.93
N ARG A 44 -46.35 35.33 14.68
CA ARG A 44 -47.63 36.01 14.35
C ARG A 44 -48.88 35.14 14.51
N ARG A 45 -48.78 33.80 14.47
CA ARG A 45 -49.94 32.89 14.57
C ARG A 45 -50.22 32.41 16.00
N TRP A 46 -49.22 32.37 16.88
CA TRP A 46 -49.35 31.86 18.25
C TRP A 46 -49.39 32.94 19.33
N ILE A 47 -48.94 34.16 19.01
CA ILE A 47 -48.68 35.18 20.03
C ILE A 47 -49.57 36.40 19.77
N GLY A 48 -50.76 36.39 20.39
CA GLY A 48 -51.67 37.53 20.36
C GLY A 48 -51.06 38.80 20.98
N GLY A 49 -50.87 39.82 20.16
CA GLY A 49 -51.03 41.27 20.41
C GLY A 49 -50.39 41.98 21.61
N ARG A 50 -49.71 41.31 22.55
CA ARG A 50 -48.99 41.96 23.66
C ARG A 50 -47.50 42.02 23.36
N LYS A 51 -46.90 43.21 23.54
CA LYS A 51 -45.47 43.50 23.37
C LYS A 51 -44.57 42.51 24.14
N ASP A 52 -44.97 42.16 25.37
CA ASP A 52 -44.29 41.15 26.23
C ASP A 52 -44.16 39.76 25.60
N ASN A 53 -44.94 39.46 24.57
CA ASN A 53 -45.15 38.12 24.04
C ASN A 53 -44.32 37.92 22.75
N GLN A 54 -44.07 38.99 21.96
CA GLN A 54 -43.10 39.00 20.85
C GLN A 54 -41.64 38.91 21.34
N ASP A 55 -41.35 39.49 22.50
CA ASP A 55 -40.02 39.37 23.13
C ASP A 55 -39.68 37.92 23.49
N ILE A 56 -40.69 37.11 23.87
CA ILE A 56 -40.54 35.68 24.19
C ILE A 56 -40.29 34.86 22.91
N GLY A 57 -41.02 35.15 21.83
CA GLY A 57 -40.82 34.52 20.53
C GLY A 57 -39.41 34.75 20.00
N GLN A 58 -38.92 36.00 20.03
CA GLN A 58 -37.54 36.30 19.65
C GLN A 58 -36.50 35.64 20.54
N LEU A 59 -36.69 35.63 21.87
CA LEU A 59 -35.76 34.97 22.78
C LEU A 59 -35.61 33.48 22.44
N MET A 60 -36.72 32.80 22.12
CA MET A 60 -36.72 31.39 21.75
C MET A 60 -35.94 31.13 20.46
N ILE A 61 -36.09 31.99 19.45
CA ILE A 61 -35.37 31.93 18.18
C ILE A 61 -33.86 32.09 18.39
N TRP A 62 -33.45 33.12 19.12
CA TRP A 62 -32.04 33.40 19.41
C TRP A 62 -31.40 32.26 20.20
N THR A 63 -32.15 31.62 21.08
CA THR A 63 -31.61 30.54 21.90
C THR A 63 -31.48 29.23 21.13
N VAL A 64 -32.42 28.92 20.24
CA VAL A 64 -32.27 27.80 19.28
C VAL A 64 -31.09 28.06 18.34
N ALA A 65 -30.93 29.28 17.84
CA ALA A 65 -29.79 29.65 16.99
C ALA A 65 -28.45 29.50 17.74
N LEU A 66 -28.35 30.00 18.97
CA LEU A 66 -27.15 29.87 19.80
C LEU A 66 -26.84 28.41 20.13
N THR A 67 -27.86 27.60 20.41
CA THR A 67 -27.74 26.16 20.65
C THR A 67 -27.15 25.45 19.43
N VAL A 68 -27.72 25.70 18.24
CA VAL A 68 -27.21 25.13 16.99
C VAL A 68 -25.76 25.57 16.75
N VAL A 69 -25.43 26.84 17.02
CA VAL A 69 -24.06 27.35 16.91
C VAL A 69 -23.10 26.65 17.87
N LEU A 70 -23.49 26.42 19.12
CA LEU A 70 -22.65 25.73 20.11
C LEU A 70 -22.46 24.24 19.79
N ILE A 71 -23.49 23.56 19.28
CA ILE A 71 -23.42 22.17 18.81
C ILE A 71 -22.46 22.07 17.62
N VAL A 72 -22.65 22.94 16.62
CA VAL A 72 -21.78 23.00 15.44
C VAL A 72 -20.34 23.36 15.85
N ALA A 73 -20.15 24.29 16.77
CA ALA A 73 -18.83 24.65 17.29
C ALA A 73 -18.17 23.48 18.04
N GLY A 74 -18.91 22.75 18.88
CA GLY A 74 -18.42 21.55 19.57
C GLY A 74 -18.04 20.42 18.62
N ALA A 75 -18.86 20.19 17.58
CA ALA A 75 -18.54 19.25 16.51
C ALA A 75 -17.24 19.61 15.79
N LEU A 76 -17.10 20.89 15.44
CA LEU A 76 -15.93 21.43 14.73
C LEU A 76 -14.67 21.38 15.59
N THR A 77 -14.77 21.64 16.90
CA THR A 77 -13.61 21.56 17.79
C THR A 77 -13.16 20.12 17.99
N GLN A 78 -14.06 19.17 18.19
CA GLN A 78 -13.68 17.77 18.34
C GLN A 78 -13.10 17.17 17.07
N PHE A 79 -13.76 17.39 15.93
CA PHE A 79 -13.25 16.92 14.65
C PHE A 79 -11.92 17.60 14.31
N GLY A 80 -11.82 18.93 14.54
CA GLY A 80 -10.60 19.69 14.31
C GLY A 80 -9.44 19.29 15.23
N VAL A 81 -9.69 19.00 16.51
CA VAL A 81 -8.67 18.50 17.44
C VAL A 81 -8.19 17.12 17.03
N ARG A 82 -9.11 16.20 16.69
CA ARG A 82 -8.77 14.84 16.22
C ARG A 82 -7.93 14.90 14.93
N ASP A 83 -8.38 15.67 13.95
CA ASP A 83 -7.65 15.90 12.69
C ASP A 83 -6.27 16.52 12.95
N THR A 84 -6.16 17.49 13.86
CA THR A 84 -4.88 18.11 14.22
C THR A 84 -3.92 17.12 14.87
N ILE A 85 -4.41 16.28 15.81
CA ILE A 85 -3.59 15.25 16.46
C ILE A 85 -3.15 14.22 15.42
N ALA A 86 -4.07 13.72 14.59
CA ALA A 86 -3.75 12.75 13.54
C ALA A 86 -2.72 13.30 12.55
N HIS A 87 -2.93 14.53 12.09
CA HIS A 87 -2.02 15.24 11.20
C HIS A 87 -0.64 15.47 11.84
N SER A 88 -0.57 15.68 13.16
CA SER A 88 0.70 15.74 13.88
C SER A 88 1.46 14.41 13.87
N GLN A 89 0.75 13.28 13.99
CA GLN A 89 1.37 11.96 13.96
C GLN A 89 1.85 11.60 12.54
N ILE A 90 1.08 11.92 11.49
CA ILE A 90 1.54 11.77 10.10
C ILE A 90 2.82 12.58 9.86
N LYS A 91 2.89 13.82 10.36
CA LYS A 91 4.11 14.63 10.26
C LYS A 91 5.30 13.95 10.93
N ARG A 92 5.12 13.38 12.13
CA ARG A 92 6.17 12.61 12.82
C ARG A 92 6.63 11.41 12.00
N VAL A 93 5.70 10.64 11.43
CA VAL A 93 6.04 9.51 10.54
C VAL A 93 6.82 9.98 9.31
N SER A 94 6.32 10.99 8.60
CA SER A 94 7.01 11.54 7.42
C SER A 94 8.39 12.11 7.73
N ALA A 95 8.54 12.79 8.87
CA ALA A 95 9.82 13.33 9.32
C ALA A 95 10.78 12.21 9.77
N GLY A 96 10.26 11.14 10.37
CA GLY A 96 11.04 9.95 10.73
C GLY A 96 11.63 9.27 9.49
N LEU A 97 10.81 9.03 8.46
CA LEU A 97 11.29 8.45 7.19
C LEU A 97 12.33 9.34 6.49
N GLU A 98 12.12 10.67 6.49
CA GLU A 98 13.12 11.58 5.93
C GLU A 98 14.40 11.61 6.77
N ALA A 99 14.31 11.51 8.09
CA ALA A 99 15.48 11.42 8.97
C ALA A 99 16.29 10.14 8.70
N GLU A 100 15.64 8.96 8.60
CA GLU A 100 16.32 7.70 8.27
C GLU A 100 17.00 7.77 6.90
N LYS A 101 16.36 8.39 5.89
CA LYS A 101 16.98 8.62 4.58
C LYS A 101 18.25 9.47 4.67
N GLN A 102 18.20 10.58 5.41
CA GLN A 102 19.36 11.48 5.53
C GLN A 102 20.48 10.84 6.35
N GLU A 103 20.15 10.07 7.39
CA GLU A 103 21.10 9.28 8.17
C GLU A 103 21.81 8.25 7.29
N LEU A 104 21.06 7.46 6.52
CA LEU A 104 21.62 6.50 5.57
C LEU A 104 22.46 7.17 4.49
N LEU A 105 22.02 8.31 3.95
CA LEU A 105 22.77 9.08 2.96
C LEU A 105 24.12 9.55 3.55
N THR A 106 24.12 10.04 4.79
CA THR A 106 25.34 10.46 5.48
C THR A 106 26.29 9.29 5.72
N LEU A 107 25.77 8.17 6.25
CA LEU A 107 26.54 6.97 6.50
C LEU A 107 27.15 6.40 5.21
N THR A 108 26.34 6.22 4.17
CA THR A 108 26.82 5.70 2.88
C THR A 108 27.83 6.64 2.21
N GLY A 109 27.71 7.95 2.42
CA GLY A 109 28.74 8.92 2.03
C GLY A 109 30.07 8.67 2.73
N GLN A 110 30.07 8.49 4.06
CA GLN A 110 31.28 8.16 4.83
C GLN A 110 31.90 6.84 4.38
N LEU A 111 31.08 5.80 4.16
CA LEU A 111 31.55 4.52 3.62
C LEU A 111 32.17 4.70 2.23
N SER A 112 31.58 5.55 1.39
CA SER A 112 32.10 5.82 0.05
C SER A 112 33.47 6.49 0.05
N ASP A 113 33.88 7.11 1.16
CA ASP A 113 35.18 7.76 1.32
C ASP A 113 36.28 6.86 1.88
N ARG A 114 35.92 5.70 2.46
CA ARG A 114 36.89 4.76 3.03
C ARG A 114 37.85 4.19 1.97
N ALA A 115 39.14 4.16 2.29
CA ALA A 115 40.18 3.70 1.37
C ALA A 115 40.10 2.20 1.08
N ASP A 116 39.79 1.39 2.09
CA ASP A 116 39.66 -0.06 1.98
C ASP A 116 38.50 -0.47 1.05
N ILE A 117 37.31 0.13 1.19
CA ILE A 117 36.17 -0.12 0.29
C ILE A 117 36.54 0.24 -1.16
N LYS A 118 37.15 1.41 -1.38
CA LYS A 118 37.60 1.82 -2.72
C LYS A 118 38.60 0.84 -3.31
N GLN A 119 39.54 0.37 -2.50
CA GLN A 119 40.56 -0.59 -2.92
C GLN A 119 39.93 -1.94 -3.30
N TYR A 120 39.16 -2.56 -2.39
CA TYR A 120 38.57 -3.89 -2.63
C TYR A 120 37.58 -3.87 -3.81
N VAL A 121 36.81 -2.79 -3.99
CA VAL A 121 35.94 -2.65 -5.17
C VAL A 121 36.75 -2.53 -6.46
N ALA A 122 37.88 -1.82 -6.44
CA ALA A 122 38.74 -1.66 -7.61
C ALA A 122 39.48 -2.97 -7.99
N GLU A 123 39.90 -3.74 -6.99
CA GLU A 123 40.57 -5.03 -7.16
C GLU A 123 39.58 -6.18 -7.43
N GLY A 124 38.29 -5.98 -7.15
CA GLY A 124 37.29 -7.04 -7.23
C GLY A 124 37.45 -8.10 -6.13
N ASP A 125 38.02 -7.72 -4.98
CA ASP A 125 38.26 -8.62 -3.85
C ASP A 125 36.96 -8.90 -3.08
N VAL A 126 36.19 -9.86 -3.56
CA VAL A 126 34.87 -10.22 -3.03
C VAL A 126 34.94 -10.71 -1.58
N ILE A 127 36.01 -11.40 -1.19
CA ILE A 127 36.09 -12.06 0.13
C ILE A 127 36.26 -11.00 1.22
N HIS A 128 37.28 -10.15 1.11
CA HIS A 128 37.51 -9.09 2.09
C HIS A 128 36.38 -8.06 2.07
N LEU A 129 35.84 -7.76 0.90
CA LEU A 129 34.69 -6.87 0.79
C LEU A 129 33.47 -7.44 1.53
N THR A 130 33.14 -8.73 1.34
CA THR A 130 31.99 -9.35 2.04
C THR A 130 32.16 -9.34 3.56
N GLN A 131 33.37 -9.64 4.05
CA GLN A 131 33.67 -9.58 5.49
C GLN A 131 33.51 -8.16 6.03
N LEU A 132 34.06 -7.17 5.34
CA LEU A 132 33.96 -5.76 5.72
C LEU A 132 32.51 -5.27 5.71
N LEU A 133 31.74 -5.59 4.67
CA LEU A 133 30.32 -5.23 4.59
C LEU A 133 29.50 -5.90 5.70
N SER A 134 29.88 -7.11 6.14
CA SER A 134 29.21 -7.80 7.25
C SER A 134 29.44 -7.09 8.58
N GLN A 135 30.66 -6.61 8.83
CA GLN A 135 30.97 -5.79 10.00
C GLN A 135 30.19 -4.47 9.97
N ILE A 136 30.20 -3.75 8.85
CA ILE A 136 29.44 -2.50 8.66
C ILE A 136 27.95 -2.73 8.91
N LYS A 137 27.38 -3.82 8.37
CA LYS A 137 25.98 -4.17 8.60
C LYS A 137 25.69 -4.31 10.10
N ALA A 138 26.52 -5.05 10.83
CA ALA A 138 26.35 -5.29 12.26
C ALA A 138 26.52 -4.01 13.09
N ASP A 139 27.61 -3.26 12.85
CA ASP A 139 27.96 -2.05 13.61
C ASP A 139 26.90 -0.95 13.48
N HIS A 140 26.27 -0.86 12.30
CA HIS A 140 25.26 0.15 12.00
C HIS A 140 23.83 -0.40 12.01
N GLN A 141 23.63 -1.67 12.42
CA GLN A 141 22.32 -2.35 12.46
C GLN A 141 21.52 -2.22 11.15
N LEU A 142 22.21 -2.34 10.02
CA LEU A 142 21.61 -2.28 8.69
C LEU A 142 20.98 -3.62 8.33
N ASP A 143 19.96 -3.62 7.48
CA ASP A 143 19.39 -4.86 6.96
C ASP A 143 20.14 -5.34 5.72
N PHE A 144 20.71 -4.41 4.95
CA PHE A 144 21.61 -4.77 3.87
C PHE A 144 22.69 -3.72 3.58
N VAL A 145 23.81 -4.20 3.03
CA VAL A 145 24.88 -3.40 2.45
C VAL A 145 25.32 -4.05 1.14
N THR A 146 25.49 -3.26 0.08
CA THR A 146 25.87 -3.75 -1.26
C THR A 146 26.96 -2.90 -1.87
N ALA A 147 27.99 -3.53 -2.41
CA ALA A 147 29.03 -2.90 -3.20
C ALA A 147 28.99 -3.40 -4.65
N VAL A 148 29.11 -2.48 -5.60
CA VAL A 148 29.06 -2.77 -7.03
C VAL A 148 30.28 -2.20 -7.75
N ASN A 149 30.68 -2.86 -8.84
CA ASN A 149 31.77 -2.39 -9.70
C ASN A 149 31.34 -1.24 -10.62
N ALA A 150 32.26 -0.75 -11.45
CA ALA A 150 32.02 0.35 -12.40
C ALA A 150 30.90 0.09 -13.42
N LYS A 151 30.54 -1.18 -13.67
CA LYS A 151 29.44 -1.56 -14.56
C LYS A 151 28.09 -1.62 -13.84
N GLY A 152 28.08 -1.54 -12.51
CA GLY A 152 26.89 -1.71 -11.68
C GLY A 152 26.61 -3.16 -11.27
N ALA A 153 27.50 -4.09 -11.59
CA ALA A 153 27.38 -5.48 -11.17
C ALA A 153 27.78 -5.62 -9.69
N ILE A 154 26.97 -6.34 -8.93
CA ILE A 154 27.22 -6.60 -7.51
C ILE A 154 28.48 -7.44 -7.32
N LEU A 155 29.47 -6.88 -6.62
CA LEU A 155 30.67 -7.58 -6.18
C LEU A 155 30.42 -8.32 -4.87
N ALA A 156 29.85 -7.61 -3.89
CA ALA A 156 29.50 -8.15 -2.59
C ALA A 156 28.20 -7.54 -2.09
N ARG A 157 27.39 -8.35 -1.42
CA ARG A 157 26.15 -7.95 -0.75
C ARG A 157 26.02 -8.75 0.52
N VAL A 158 25.58 -8.10 1.59
CA VAL A 158 25.28 -8.74 2.88
C VAL A 158 23.86 -8.31 3.27
N PRO A 159 22.94 -9.24 3.54
CA PRO A 159 23.09 -10.69 3.44
C PRO A 159 23.44 -11.20 2.03
N VAL A 160 24.16 -12.31 1.95
CA VAL A 160 24.58 -12.92 0.66
C VAL A 160 23.39 -13.55 -0.05
N GLU A 161 22.34 -13.89 0.71
CA GLU A 161 21.10 -14.51 0.23
C GLU A 161 20.38 -13.75 -0.90
N LEU A 162 20.71 -12.47 -1.14
CA LEU A 162 20.10 -11.63 -2.16
C LEU A 162 20.74 -11.75 -3.57
N GLY A 163 21.67 -12.69 -3.77
CA GLY A 163 22.25 -13.03 -5.09
C GLY A 163 23.44 -12.17 -5.55
N ARG A 164 24.16 -12.66 -6.56
CA ARG A 164 25.31 -11.99 -7.23
C ARG A 164 25.03 -11.86 -8.73
N GLY A 165 25.42 -10.74 -9.34
CA GLY A 165 25.29 -10.53 -10.80
C GLY A 165 24.15 -9.62 -11.25
N GLU A 166 23.31 -9.09 -10.35
CA GLU A 166 22.33 -8.06 -10.71
C GLU A 166 23.03 -6.76 -11.16
N GLN A 167 22.42 -6.07 -12.13
CA GLN A 167 22.91 -4.79 -12.65
C GLN A 167 22.24 -3.61 -11.93
N LEU A 168 22.68 -3.33 -10.69
CA LEU A 168 22.02 -2.37 -9.80
C LEU A 168 21.91 -0.97 -10.41
N PHE A 169 22.91 -0.56 -11.20
CA PHE A 169 22.92 0.73 -11.91
C PHE A 169 21.76 0.90 -12.89
N GLN A 170 21.16 -0.18 -13.39
CA GLN A 170 20.03 -0.14 -14.30
C GLN A 170 18.72 -0.48 -13.59
N THR A 171 18.78 -1.41 -12.63
CA THR A 171 17.61 -2.03 -12.03
C THR A 171 17.03 -1.30 -10.83
N ALA A 172 17.80 -0.43 -10.16
CA ALA A 172 17.37 0.35 -9.00
C ALA A 172 17.48 1.86 -9.23
N TYR A 173 16.56 2.64 -8.64
CA TYR A 173 16.58 4.10 -8.72
C TYR A 173 17.88 4.70 -8.19
N THR A 174 18.29 4.30 -6.97
CA THR A 174 19.54 4.74 -6.36
C THR A 174 20.74 4.35 -7.23
N GLY A 175 20.72 3.15 -7.82
CA GLY A 175 21.73 2.70 -8.76
C GLY A 175 21.87 3.61 -9.97
N ARG A 176 20.76 4.01 -10.61
CA ARG A 176 20.79 4.94 -11.78
C ARG A 176 21.37 6.30 -11.41
N GLN A 177 21.06 6.83 -10.23
CA GLN A 177 21.64 8.10 -9.77
C GLN A 177 23.15 7.98 -9.50
N VAL A 178 23.56 6.89 -8.83
CA VAL A 178 24.96 6.60 -8.52
C VAL A 178 25.79 6.40 -9.79
N ALA A 179 25.24 5.73 -10.81
CA ALA A 179 25.88 5.59 -12.12
C ALA A 179 26.17 6.96 -12.79
N GLN A 180 25.33 7.97 -12.54
CA GLN A 180 25.54 9.35 -12.99
C GLN A 180 26.49 10.15 -12.09
N GLY A 181 27.11 9.52 -11.09
CA GLY A 181 28.00 10.16 -10.13
C GLY A 181 27.29 11.02 -9.09
N LYS A 182 25.99 10.80 -8.87
CA LYS A 182 25.15 11.51 -7.88
C LYS A 182 24.77 10.58 -6.72
N PRO A 183 24.91 11.02 -5.46
CA PRO A 183 24.35 10.27 -4.34
C PRO A 183 22.82 10.35 -4.34
N ALA A 184 22.16 9.33 -3.81
CA ALA A 184 20.71 9.27 -3.73
C ALA A 184 20.22 8.46 -2.54
N ALA A 185 19.10 8.86 -1.95
CA ALA A 185 18.36 8.10 -0.94
C ALA A 185 16.86 8.12 -1.24
N VAL A 186 16.17 7.00 -0.96
CA VAL A 186 14.78 6.81 -1.36
C VAL A 186 14.05 5.83 -0.45
N VAL A 187 12.73 5.97 -0.38
CA VAL A 187 11.82 4.90 0.05
C VAL A 187 11.16 4.33 -1.19
N SER A 188 11.33 3.05 -1.46
CA SER A 188 10.77 2.41 -2.66
C SER A 188 10.56 0.93 -2.44
N GLU A 189 9.92 0.27 -3.40
CA GLU A 189 10.02 -1.18 -3.52
C GLU A 189 11.49 -1.57 -3.73
N GLY A 190 11.93 -2.64 -3.07
CA GLY A 190 13.27 -3.18 -3.18
C GLY A 190 13.33 -4.39 -4.11
N ARG A 191 14.55 -4.74 -4.56
CA ARG A 191 14.82 -5.96 -5.35
C ARG A 191 14.98 -7.21 -4.48
N GLY A 192 15.45 -7.01 -3.25
CA GLY A 192 15.65 -8.06 -2.25
C GLY A 192 14.66 -8.02 -1.10
N PHE A 193 13.97 -6.90 -0.90
CA PHE A 193 12.97 -6.71 0.14
C PHE A 193 11.76 -5.97 -0.45
N PRO A 194 10.52 -6.28 -0.01
CA PRO A 194 9.31 -5.72 -0.59
C PRO A 194 9.27 -4.19 -0.57
N MET A 195 9.73 -3.59 0.53
CA MET A 195 9.86 -2.15 0.66
C MET A 195 11.11 -1.82 1.47
N VAL A 196 11.87 -0.82 1.02
CA VAL A 196 13.13 -0.42 1.64
C VAL A 196 13.24 1.08 1.80
N VAL A 197 14.01 1.50 2.81
CA VAL A 197 14.70 2.78 2.82
C VAL A 197 16.13 2.51 2.40
N ALA A 198 16.55 3.05 1.25
CA ALA A 198 17.85 2.75 0.66
C ALA A 198 18.61 4.03 0.31
N ALA A 199 19.92 4.03 0.52
CA ALA A 199 20.83 5.06 0.05
C ALA A 199 21.98 4.46 -0.77
N GLY A 200 22.53 5.26 -1.69
CA GLY A 200 23.65 4.89 -2.54
C GLY A 200 24.59 6.06 -2.80
N TYR A 201 25.89 5.77 -2.83
CA TYR A 201 26.95 6.72 -3.15
C TYR A 201 27.92 6.18 -4.22
N PRO A 202 28.37 7.04 -5.15
CA PRO A 202 29.38 6.67 -6.14
C PRO A 202 30.76 6.59 -5.53
N LEU A 203 31.47 5.49 -5.82
CA LEU A 203 32.91 5.38 -5.57
C LEU A 203 33.63 5.97 -6.77
N LYS A 204 34.35 7.08 -6.57
CA LYS A 204 35.06 7.78 -7.65
C LYS A 204 36.56 7.47 -7.64
N ARG A 205 37.13 7.23 -8.83
CA ARG A 205 38.57 7.12 -9.09
C ARG A 205 38.90 7.98 -10.31
N ASP A 206 39.87 8.88 -10.18
CA ASP A 206 40.27 9.82 -11.23
C ASP A 206 39.10 10.63 -11.83
N GLY A 207 38.17 11.04 -10.96
CA GLY A 207 36.97 11.80 -11.35
C GLY A 207 35.87 10.99 -12.04
N ARG A 208 36.06 9.68 -12.28
CA ARG A 208 35.08 8.78 -12.89
C ARG A 208 34.46 7.84 -11.86
N VAL A 209 33.23 7.40 -12.10
CA VAL A 209 32.56 6.39 -11.26
C VAL A 209 33.25 5.04 -11.49
N ALA A 210 33.92 4.52 -10.47
CA ALA A 210 34.59 3.23 -10.46
C ALA A 210 33.76 2.12 -9.77
N GLY A 211 32.64 2.50 -9.15
CA GLY A 211 31.71 1.61 -8.50
C GLY A 211 30.69 2.37 -7.65
N GLY A 212 30.03 1.66 -6.75
CA GLY A 212 29.08 2.26 -5.82
C GLY A 212 28.93 1.44 -4.55
N ILE A 213 28.59 2.12 -3.45
CA ILE A 213 28.23 1.52 -2.17
C ILE A 213 26.79 1.89 -1.84
N PHE A 214 26.02 0.93 -1.34
CA PHE A 214 24.61 1.07 -1.03
C PHE A 214 24.32 0.44 0.33
N ALA A 215 23.38 1.00 1.08
CA ALA A 215 22.91 0.46 2.34
C ALA A 215 21.43 0.79 2.56
N GLY A 216 20.77 0.03 3.42
CA GLY A 216 19.40 0.32 3.76
C GLY A 216 18.76 -0.58 4.81
N TYR A 217 17.49 -0.27 5.07
CA TYR A 217 16.59 -1.00 5.96
C TYR A 217 15.45 -1.62 5.15
N SER A 218 14.99 -2.80 5.54
CA SER A 218 13.76 -3.45 5.09
C SER A 218 12.60 -2.96 5.96
N LEU A 219 11.52 -2.45 5.36
CA LEU A 219 10.35 -1.96 6.10
C LEU A 219 9.38 -3.09 6.48
N GLU A 220 9.92 -4.19 6.99
CA GLU A 220 9.18 -5.36 7.50
C GLU A 220 8.91 -5.22 9.02
N ASP A 221 8.27 -6.23 9.64
CA ASP A 221 7.80 -6.18 11.04
C ASP A 221 8.88 -5.72 12.04
N GLU A 222 10.10 -6.28 11.98
CA GLU A 222 11.17 -5.95 12.93
C GLU A 222 11.55 -4.46 12.86
N HIS A 223 11.80 -3.94 11.66
CA HIS A 223 12.11 -2.52 11.49
C HIS A 223 10.91 -1.64 11.79
N THR A 224 9.69 -2.07 11.47
CA THR A 224 8.48 -1.30 11.76
C THR A 224 8.31 -1.06 13.26
N VAL A 225 8.62 -2.06 14.08
CA VAL A 225 8.65 -1.92 15.55
C VAL A 225 9.78 -0.98 16.00
N LYS A 226 10.99 -1.08 15.42
CA LYS A 226 12.09 -0.15 15.70
C LYS A 226 11.73 1.30 15.35
N PHE A 227 11.13 1.51 14.19
CA PHE A 227 10.63 2.81 13.72
C PHE A 227 9.59 3.39 14.67
N HIS A 228 8.60 2.59 15.08
CA HIS A 228 7.62 2.99 16.09
C HIS A 228 8.30 3.43 17.39
N ASN A 229 9.22 2.62 17.91
CA ASN A 229 9.93 2.90 19.16
C ASN A 229 10.83 4.14 19.09
N ARG A 230 11.38 4.47 17.92
CA ARG A 230 12.23 5.65 17.71
C ARG A 230 11.42 6.93 17.55
N TYR A 231 10.36 6.91 16.75
CA TYR A 231 9.67 8.14 16.32
C TYR A 231 8.30 8.36 16.95
N LEU A 232 7.64 7.31 17.46
CA LEU A 232 6.25 7.33 17.93
C LEU A 232 6.06 6.88 19.39
N ARG A 233 7.15 6.55 20.09
CA ARG A 233 7.09 6.10 21.48
C ARG A 233 6.27 7.05 22.36
N GLY A 234 5.38 6.47 23.16
CA GLY A 234 4.53 7.18 24.11
C GLY A 234 3.27 7.83 23.53
N SER A 235 3.05 7.85 22.20
CA SER A 235 1.78 8.34 21.64
C SER A 235 0.68 7.28 21.56
N GLY A 236 1.04 6.00 21.71
CA GLY A 236 0.15 4.86 21.46
C GLY A 236 -0.20 4.65 19.98
N THR A 237 0.35 5.48 19.08
CA THR A 237 0.13 5.39 17.63
C THR A 237 0.76 4.13 17.06
N GLN A 238 -0.01 3.33 16.32
CA GLN A 238 0.51 2.19 15.57
C GLN A 238 0.71 2.54 14.10
N VAL A 239 1.63 1.85 13.43
CA VAL A 239 1.90 2.02 12.00
C VAL A 239 1.94 0.69 11.29
N ALA A 240 1.51 0.69 10.03
CA ALA A 240 1.69 -0.45 9.14
C ALA A 240 2.17 0.05 7.76
N PHE A 241 3.30 -0.50 7.30
CA PHE A 241 3.84 -0.25 5.97
C PHE A 241 3.22 -1.20 4.96
N TYR A 242 2.92 -0.71 3.77
CA TYR A 242 2.30 -1.53 2.72
C TYR A 242 2.79 -1.14 1.33
N THR A 243 2.86 -2.11 0.43
CA THR A 243 2.98 -1.89 -1.03
C THR A 243 1.61 -2.07 -1.67
N ARG A 244 1.38 -1.46 -2.84
CA ARG A 244 0.10 -1.61 -3.57
C ARG A 244 -0.12 -3.05 -4.04
N ARG A 245 0.96 -3.75 -4.39
CA ARG A 245 0.91 -5.11 -4.93
C ARG A 245 0.74 -6.15 -3.83
N ASP A 246 1.63 -6.11 -2.83
CA ASP A 246 1.78 -7.21 -1.87
C ASP A 246 1.03 -6.94 -0.56
N GLY A 247 0.38 -5.77 -0.42
CA GLY A 247 -0.34 -5.39 0.79
C GLY A 247 0.63 -5.03 1.91
N MET A 248 0.29 -5.34 3.17
CA MET A 248 1.13 -4.99 4.31
C MET A 248 2.43 -5.78 4.35
N GLN A 249 3.52 -5.05 4.54
CA GLN A 249 4.89 -5.57 4.63
C GLN A 249 5.38 -5.62 6.08
N GLY A 250 4.95 -4.68 6.91
CA GLY A 250 5.38 -4.59 8.29
C GLY A 250 4.35 -3.86 9.15
N SER A 251 4.26 -4.26 10.42
CA SER A 251 3.32 -3.70 11.39
C SER A 251 3.96 -3.49 12.77
N SER A 252 3.54 -2.45 13.48
CA SER A 252 3.95 -2.23 14.88
C SER A 252 2.99 -2.84 15.91
N PHE A 253 1.91 -3.50 15.48
CA PHE A 253 0.96 -4.15 16.39
C PHE A 253 1.58 -5.40 17.03
N ASN A 254 1.69 -5.40 18.36
CA ASN A 254 2.24 -6.54 19.12
C ASN A 254 1.19 -7.64 19.42
N ASP A 255 -0.11 -7.31 19.43
CA ASP A 255 -1.17 -8.29 19.66
C ASP A 255 -1.44 -9.07 18.36
N ILE A 256 -1.23 -10.39 18.40
CA ILE A 256 -1.34 -11.27 17.22
C ILE A 256 -2.73 -11.17 16.59
N LYS A 257 -3.79 -11.10 17.40
CA LYS A 257 -5.17 -11.02 16.91
C LYS A 257 -5.49 -9.67 16.26
N GLN A 258 -5.00 -8.56 16.83
CA GLN A 258 -5.08 -7.26 16.17
C GLN A 258 -4.33 -7.26 14.84
N ARG A 259 -3.14 -7.86 14.79
CA ARG A 259 -2.36 -7.98 13.56
C ARG A 259 -3.10 -8.78 12.49
N GLU A 260 -3.67 -9.95 12.83
CA GLU A 260 -4.48 -10.76 11.91
C GLU A 260 -5.67 -9.98 11.34
N LEU A 261 -6.40 -9.24 12.20
CA LEU A 261 -7.52 -8.41 11.77
C LEU A 261 -7.10 -7.24 10.87
N VAL A 262 -6.00 -6.57 11.20
CA VAL A 262 -5.43 -5.50 10.38
C VAL A 262 -4.99 -6.08 9.03
N LEU A 263 -4.32 -7.24 9.02
CA LEU A 263 -3.91 -7.95 7.80
C LEU A 263 -5.09 -8.24 6.86
N ALA A 264 -6.20 -8.73 7.41
CA ALA A 264 -7.40 -9.02 6.64
C ALA A 264 -8.09 -7.76 6.08
N TYR A 265 -8.28 -6.71 6.90
CA TYR A 265 -9.07 -5.52 6.50
C TYR A 265 -8.32 -4.52 5.63
N PHE A 266 -6.99 -4.50 5.73
CA PHE A 266 -6.14 -3.60 4.95
C PHE A 266 -5.36 -4.37 3.87
N SER A 267 -5.95 -5.46 3.34
CA SER A 267 -5.37 -6.33 2.32
C SER A 267 -5.00 -5.58 1.03
N SER A 268 -4.20 -6.23 0.15
CA SER A 268 -3.86 -5.68 -1.16
C SER A 268 -5.09 -5.37 -2.03
N GLY A 269 -6.20 -6.10 -1.85
CA GLY A 269 -7.45 -5.82 -2.54
C GLY A 269 -8.22 -4.60 -2.01
N SER A 270 -7.91 -4.11 -0.81
CA SER A 270 -8.70 -3.10 -0.09
C SER A 270 -8.53 -1.68 -0.66
N ASP A 271 -9.54 -0.82 -0.48
CA ASP A 271 -9.49 0.60 -0.88
C ASP A 271 -8.40 1.39 -0.13
N TRP A 272 -8.01 0.92 1.06
CA TRP A 272 -6.90 1.50 1.82
C TRP A 272 -5.60 1.39 1.05
N VAL A 273 -5.35 0.23 0.45
CA VAL A 273 -4.13 -0.04 -0.29
C VAL A 273 -4.21 0.49 -1.73
N GLN A 274 -5.32 0.23 -2.43
CA GLN A 274 -5.47 0.57 -3.84
C GLN A 274 -5.78 2.06 -4.09
N GLU A 275 -6.70 2.62 -3.33
CA GLU A 275 -7.19 3.99 -3.52
C GLU A 275 -6.60 4.99 -2.51
N GLY A 276 -5.86 4.52 -1.51
CA GLY A 276 -5.30 5.38 -0.47
C GLY A 276 -6.36 5.93 0.48
N LYS A 277 -7.42 5.15 0.78
CA LYS A 277 -8.46 5.53 1.76
C LYS A 277 -7.81 5.99 3.07
N SER A 278 -8.31 7.09 3.64
CA SER A 278 -7.75 7.78 4.80
C SER A 278 -8.88 8.39 5.65
N ASN A 279 -8.54 9.02 6.77
CA ASN A 279 -9.43 9.89 7.55
C ASN A 279 -10.68 9.15 8.02
N THR A 280 -10.48 7.95 8.57
CA THR A 280 -11.57 7.03 8.93
C THR A 280 -11.40 6.56 10.37
N MET A 281 -12.49 6.53 11.13
CA MET A 281 -12.50 5.94 12.48
C MET A 281 -12.64 4.42 12.37
N VAL A 282 -11.75 3.72 13.04
CA VAL A 282 -11.68 2.26 13.03
C VAL A 282 -11.72 1.77 14.47
N GLU A 283 -12.68 0.93 14.80
CA GLU A 283 -12.68 0.21 16.08
C GLU A 283 -12.02 -1.14 15.89
N LEU A 284 -10.99 -1.43 16.68
CA LEU A 284 -10.24 -2.67 16.66
C LEU A 284 -10.21 -3.25 18.08
N ARG A 285 -10.93 -4.35 18.29
CA ARG A 285 -11.07 -5.04 19.59
C ARG A 285 -11.40 -4.09 20.76
N GLY A 286 -12.33 -3.15 20.54
CA GLY A 286 -12.79 -2.18 21.54
C GLY A 286 -11.93 -0.91 21.67
N GLN A 287 -10.75 -0.85 21.06
CA GLN A 287 -9.97 0.38 20.95
C GLN A 287 -10.33 1.11 19.65
N VAL A 288 -10.68 2.39 19.76
CA VAL A 288 -10.96 3.21 18.57
C VAL A 288 -9.69 3.94 18.14
N TYR A 289 -9.40 3.88 16.85
CA TYR A 289 -8.31 4.57 16.18
C TYR A 289 -8.85 5.54 15.15
N TRP A 290 -8.19 6.68 15.02
CA TRP A 290 -8.26 7.47 13.81
C TRP A 290 -7.18 6.97 12.85
N VAL A 291 -7.59 6.48 11.68
CA VAL A 291 -6.68 5.89 10.69
C VAL A 291 -6.51 6.85 9.53
N ASP A 292 -5.27 7.27 9.33
CA ASP A 292 -4.84 8.04 8.17
C ASP A 292 -3.82 7.29 7.33
N ASN A 293 -3.77 7.62 6.05
CA ASN A 293 -2.92 6.97 5.07
C ASN A 293 -1.92 7.97 4.48
N LEU A 294 -0.64 7.77 4.81
CA LEU A 294 0.48 8.46 4.19
C LEU A 294 0.90 7.70 2.93
N VAL A 295 0.29 8.03 1.80
CA VAL A 295 0.72 7.51 0.49
C VAL A 295 2.07 8.12 0.12
N LEU A 296 3.08 7.26 -0.06
CA LEU A 296 4.43 7.71 -0.39
C LEU A 296 4.48 8.20 -1.84
N PRO A 297 5.20 9.31 -2.12
CA PRO A 297 5.34 9.79 -3.49
C PRO A 297 6.12 8.78 -4.34
N GLY A 298 5.80 8.71 -5.63
CA GLY A 298 6.63 8.02 -6.60
C GLY A 298 8.04 8.62 -6.68
N LEU A 299 8.95 7.87 -7.30
CA LEU A 299 10.36 8.23 -7.46
C LEU A 299 10.56 9.57 -8.21
N ASP A 300 9.63 9.91 -9.10
CA ASP A 300 9.51 11.22 -9.73
C ASP A 300 8.03 11.67 -9.78
N SER A 301 7.76 12.83 -10.39
CA SER A 301 6.42 13.43 -10.42
C SER A 301 5.37 12.63 -11.19
N LYS A 302 5.76 11.58 -11.89
CA LYS A 302 4.88 10.79 -12.77
C LYS A 302 4.85 9.31 -12.41
N SER A 303 5.89 8.82 -11.73
CA SER A 303 5.98 7.46 -11.24
C SER A 303 4.83 7.12 -10.28
N VAL A 304 4.33 5.89 -10.41
CA VAL A 304 3.37 5.32 -9.46
C VAL A 304 3.99 5.26 -8.06
N SER A 305 3.15 5.49 -7.05
CA SER A 305 3.54 5.37 -5.65
C SER A 305 3.98 3.93 -5.32
N PRO A 306 5.11 3.74 -4.61
CA PRO A 306 5.57 2.42 -4.19
C PRO A 306 4.71 1.81 -3.06
N GLY A 307 3.73 2.56 -2.54
CA GLY A 307 2.92 2.15 -1.38
C GLY A 307 2.74 3.28 -0.37
N GLY A 308 2.52 2.92 0.88
CA GLY A 308 2.20 3.89 1.92
C GLY A 308 2.40 3.40 3.34
N VAL A 309 2.03 4.27 4.28
CA VAL A 309 2.02 3.98 5.72
C VAL A 309 0.62 4.28 6.26
N LEU A 310 -0.03 3.27 6.81
CA LEU A 310 -1.25 3.45 7.61
C LEU A 310 -0.85 3.86 9.02
N VAL A 311 -1.43 4.94 9.52
CA VAL A 311 -1.14 5.54 10.82
C VAL A 311 -2.39 5.45 11.69
N PHE A 312 -2.34 4.61 12.71
CA PHE A 312 -3.44 4.32 13.63
C PHE A 312 -3.25 5.14 14.91
N VAL A 313 -3.91 6.28 15.01
CA VAL A 313 -3.82 7.17 16.17
C VAL A 313 -4.90 6.80 17.17
N PRO A 314 -4.56 6.32 18.38
CA PRO A 314 -5.57 5.91 19.35
C PRO A 314 -6.38 7.12 19.80
N LEU A 315 -7.69 6.97 19.79
CA LEU A 315 -8.61 7.91 20.41
C LEU A 315 -8.86 7.44 21.85
N LEU A 316 -8.57 8.28 22.83
CA LEU A 316 -8.97 8.01 24.21
C LEU A 316 -10.49 7.88 24.26
N PRO A 317 -11.09 7.01 25.10
CA PRO A 317 -12.52 6.98 25.31
C PRO A 317 -12.95 8.27 26.06
N HIS A 318 -13.33 9.31 25.32
CA HIS A 318 -13.72 10.61 25.89
C HIS A 318 -15.22 10.77 26.10
N TRP A 319 -16.02 9.71 25.93
CA TRP A 319 -17.46 9.74 26.19
C TRP A 319 -17.76 10.29 27.59
N ALA A 320 -16.93 10.00 28.60
CA ALA A 320 -17.08 10.55 29.95
C ALA A 320 -16.78 12.06 30.03
N ALA A 321 -15.75 12.55 29.34
CA ALA A 321 -15.41 13.97 29.29
C ALA A 321 -16.41 14.78 28.46
N GLU A 322 -16.98 14.15 27.43
CA GLU A 322 -18.06 14.71 26.62
C GLU A 322 -19.36 14.78 27.42
N LEU A 323 -19.76 13.70 28.09
CA LEU A 323 -20.90 13.71 29.00
C LEU A 323 -20.71 14.72 30.14
N LEU A 324 -19.49 14.84 30.69
CA LEU A 324 -19.15 15.86 31.67
C LEU A 324 -19.31 17.27 31.09
N PHE A 325 -18.80 17.53 29.89
CA PHE A 325 -18.95 18.83 29.23
C PHE A 325 -20.42 19.16 29.00
N VAL A 326 -21.21 18.22 28.44
CA VAL A 326 -22.66 18.38 28.29
C VAL A 326 -23.32 18.66 29.64
N ALA A 327 -22.99 17.88 30.67
CA ALA A 327 -23.53 18.06 32.02
C ALA A 327 -23.16 19.42 32.62
N LEU A 328 -21.93 19.92 32.40
CA LEU A 328 -21.48 21.23 32.86
C LEU A 328 -22.18 22.37 32.11
N VAL A 329 -22.42 22.25 30.80
CA VAL A 329 -23.21 23.23 30.03
C VAL A 329 -24.66 23.25 30.52
N VAL A 330 -25.26 22.08 30.70
CA VAL A 330 -26.63 21.91 31.23
C VAL A 330 -26.74 22.50 32.63
N LEU A 331 -25.79 22.19 33.52
CA LEU A 331 -25.73 22.71 34.89
C LEU A 331 -25.51 24.22 34.92
N GLY A 332 -24.59 24.75 34.10
CA GLY A 332 -24.34 26.19 33.98
C GLY A 332 -25.57 26.97 33.49
N MET A 333 -26.28 26.43 32.48
CA MET A 333 -27.55 27.00 32.02
C MET A 333 -28.63 26.94 33.11
N GLY A 334 -28.76 25.82 33.81
CA GLY A 334 -29.70 25.66 34.93
C GLY A 334 -29.43 26.65 36.06
N LEU A 335 -28.16 26.83 36.45
CA LEU A 335 -27.73 27.79 37.46
C LEU A 335 -27.95 29.24 37.01
N GLY A 336 -27.71 29.56 35.73
CA GLY A 336 -27.99 30.88 35.16
C GLY A 336 -29.49 31.22 35.19
N LEU A 337 -30.35 30.28 34.82
CA LEU A 337 -31.81 30.42 34.92
C LEU A 337 -32.26 30.59 36.38
N TYR A 338 -31.70 29.81 37.30
CA TYR A 338 -31.95 29.95 38.74
C TYR A 338 -31.52 31.32 39.27
N TRP A 339 -30.34 31.82 38.88
CA TRP A 339 -29.81 33.12 39.30
C TRP A 339 -30.67 34.28 38.76
N LEU A 340 -31.07 34.23 37.49
CA LEU A 340 -31.99 35.20 36.88
C LEU A 340 -33.36 35.22 37.59
N ALA A 341 -33.88 34.03 37.93
CA ALA A 341 -35.12 33.89 38.70
C ALA A 341 -35.00 34.48 40.13
N ARG A 342 -33.82 34.38 40.76
CA ARG A 342 -33.56 34.88 42.11
C ARG A 342 -33.31 36.39 42.16
N HIS A 343 -32.55 36.96 41.24
CA HIS A 343 -32.21 38.41 41.26
C HIS A 343 -33.33 39.33 40.76
N ARG A 344 -34.29 38.83 39.97
CA ARG A 344 -35.49 39.60 39.61
C ARG A 344 -36.43 39.90 40.78
N LYS A 345 -36.24 39.28 41.96
CA LYS A 345 -36.98 39.62 43.20
C LYS A 345 -36.59 40.98 43.82
N GLY A 346 -35.49 41.61 43.41
CA GLY A 346 -34.92 42.78 44.08
C GLY A 346 -35.31 44.17 43.53
N ARG A 347 -36.13 44.29 42.49
CA ARG A 347 -36.51 45.59 41.91
C ARG A 347 -38.03 45.78 41.83
N GLY A 348 -38.57 46.59 42.74
CA GLY A 348 -39.87 47.27 42.59
C GLY A 348 -41.12 46.53 43.10
N LYS A 349 -42.02 47.28 43.76
CA LYS A 349 -43.24 46.89 44.53
C LYS A 349 -44.35 46.10 43.79
N HIS A 350 -44.09 45.49 42.64
CA HIS A 350 -44.97 44.46 42.06
C HIS A 350 -44.14 43.24 41.66
N GLY A 351 -43.88 42.39 42.64
CA GLY A 351 -43.13 41.14 42.47
C GLY A 351 -43.88 40.14 41.60
N ARG A 352 -43.74 40.24 40.27
CA ARG A 352 -44.10 39.13 39.37
C ARG A 352 -43.08 38.02 39.59
N ARG A 353 -43.52 36.95 40.26
CA ARG A 353 -42.80 35.66 40.28
C ARG A 353 -42.45 35.28 38.83
N PRO A 354 -41.28 34.68 38.55
CA PRO A 354 -41.02 34.13 37.23
C PRO A 354 -42.20 33.23 36.86
N ARG A 355 -42.81 33.46 35.71
CA ARG A 355 -43.96 32.67 35.26
C ARG A 355 -43.43 31.25 35.03
N LEU A 356 -44.15 30.25 35.52
CA LEU A 356 -43.80 28.82 35.40
C LEU A 356 -43.35 28.45 33.97
N TRP A 357 -43.94 29.08 32.96
CA TRP A 357 -43.59 28.91 31.54
C TRP A 357 -42.17 29.32 31.15
N GLU A 358 -41.56 30.33 31.79
CA GLU A 358 -40.16 30.73 31.52
C GLU A 358 -39.16 29.67 32.01
N LEU A 359 -39.45 29.05 33.16
CA LEU A 359 -38.66 27.94 33.70
C LEU A 359 -38.84 26.66 32.86
N ILE A 360 -40.06 26.40 32.40
CA ILE A 360 -40.35 25.27 31.50
C ILE A 360 -39.64 25.49 30.15
N ALA A 361 -39.64 26.70 29.59
CA ALA A 361 -38.95 27.00 28.34
C ALA A 361 -37.43 26.83 28.47
N GLY A 362 -36.84 27.31 29.56
CA GLY A 362 -35.41 27.11 29.84
C GLY A 362 -35.03 25.64 30.02
N LEU A 363 -35.86 24.85 30.72
CA LEU A 363 -35.64 23.41 30.90
C LEU A 363 -35.82 22.64 29.58
N SER A 364 -36.82 23.00 28.78
CA SER A 364 -37.08 22.37 27.47
C SER A 364 -35.93 22.62 26.51
N LEU A 365 -35.36 23.82 26.51
CA LEU A 365 -34.17 24.16 25.74
C LEU A 365 -32.99 23.26 26.12
N VAL A 366 -32.68 23.17 27.41
CA VAL A 366 -31.60 22.32 27.94
C VAL A 366 -31.76 20.86 27.48
N ILE A 367 -32.98 20.33 27.51
CA ILE A 367 -33.29 18.99 27.01
C ILE A 367 -33.03 18.87 25.51
N VAL A 368 -33.42 19.87 24.71
CA VAL A 368 -33.18 19.89 23.26
C VAL A 368 -31.68 19.95 22.93
N ILE A 369 -30.89 20.74 23.67
CA ILE A 369 -29.42 20.78 23.52
C ILE A 369 -28.83 19.40 23.82
N GLY A 370 -29.23 18.81 24.95
CA GLY A 370 -28.76 17.48 25.37
C GLY A 370 -29.11 16.39 24.35
N LEU A 371 -30.33 16.40 23.81
CA LEU A 371 -30.79 15.46 22.79
C LEU A 371 -30.00 15.64 21.49
N ALA A 372 -29.77 16.87 21.04
CA ALA A 372 -29.04 17.14 19.81
C ALA A 372 -27.56 16.74 19.92
N LEU A 373 -26.92 16.97 21.08
CA LEU A 373 -25.57 16.49 21.37
C LEU A 373 -25.53 14.95 21.41
N ALA A 374 -26.51 14.30 22.04
CA ALA A 374 -26.61 12.84 22.06
C ALA A 374 -26.78 12.25 20.65
N VAL A 375 -27.63 12.86 19.81
CA VAL A 375 -27.81 12.45 18.40
C VAL A 375 -26.54 12.66 17.59
N GLN A 376 -25.79 13.74 17.83
CA GLN A 376 -24.51 13.99 17.18
C GLN A 376 -23.47 12.94 17.58
N LEU A 377 -23.32 12.66 18.87
CA LEU A 377 -22.40 11.63 19.37
C LEU A 377 -22.77 10.26 18.79
N TYR A 378 -24.06 9.93 18.76
CA TYR A 378 -24.57 8.72 18.12
C TYR A 378 -24.23 8.67 16.62
N TRP A 379 -24.33 9.78 15.89
CA TRP A 379 -23.96 9.85 14.48
C TRP A 379 -22.47 9.63 14.23
N VAL A 380 -21.61 10.27 15.03
CA VAL A 380 -20.16 10.11 14.96
C VAL A 380 -19.77 8.67 15.28
N ASP A 381 -20.39 8.08 16.30
CA ASP A 381 -20.15 6.70 16.70
C ASP A 381 -20.59 5.71 15.61
N ASN A 382 -21.72 5.95 14.96
CA ASN A 382 -22.22 5.12 13.85
C ASN A 382 -21.39 5.21 12.55
N GLN A 383 -20.47 6.16 12.43
CA GLN A 383 -19.56 6.26 11.28
C GLN A 383 -18.28 5.43 11.43
N ARG A 384 -18.06 4.77 12.57
CA ARG A 384 -16.88 3.94 12.77
C ARG A 384 -16.96 2.64 11.97
N VAL A 385 -15.84 2.26 11.37
CA VAL A 385 -15.65 0.94 10.77
C VAL A 385 -15.25 0.00 11.89
N VAL A 386 -16.14 -0.93 12.25
CA VAL A 386 -15.83 -1.94 13.26
C VAL A 386 -15.08 -3.08 12.58
N ILE A 387 -13.84 -3.28 13.00
CA ILE A 387 -13.02 -4.41 12.61
C ILE A 387 -13.19 -5.50 13.67
N SER A 388 -13.78 -6.61 13.25
CA SER A 388 -14.03 -7.76 14.11
C SER A 388 -13.72 -9.05 13.37
N GLU A 389 -13.60 -10.14 14.13
CA GLU A 389 -13.59 -11.47 13.55
C GLU A 389 -14.89 -11.71 12.78
N LYS A 390 -14.78 -12.49 11.70
CA LYS A 390 -15.91 -12.77 10.82
C LYS A 390 -16.81 -13.85 11.42
N PRO A 391 -18.13 -13.78 11.19
CA PRO A 391 -19.01 -14.90 11.50
C PRO A 391 -18.90 -16.06 10.48
N PHE A 392 -18.08 -15.91 9.43
CA PHE A 392 -17.89 -16.87 8.34
C PHE A 392 -16.42 -16.96 7.92
N THR A 393 -16.01 -18.13 7.45
CA THR A 393 -14.63 -18.39 7.00
C THR A 393 -14.51 -18.08 5.51
N ILE A 394 -13.84 -16.98 5.16
CA ILE A 394 -13.34 -16.75 3.79
C ILE A 394 -11.84 -16.90 3.87
N TYR A 395 -11.35 -18.01 3.33
CA TYR A 395 -9.93 -18.32 3.21
C TYR A 395 -9.28 -17.41 2.17
N ASN A 396 -8.08 -16.91 2.44
CA ASN A 396 -7.46 -15.88 1.60
C ASN A 396 -5.93 -15.94 1.48
N SER A 397 -5.31 -17.05 1.86
CA SER A 397 -3.86 -17.24 1.74
C SER A 397 -3.36 -17.16 0.30
N THR A 398 -2.14 -16.64 0.12
CA THR A 398 -1.52 -16.46 -1.21
C THR A 398 -0.05 -16.88 -1.21
N LEU A 399 0.45 -17.39 -2.33
CA LEU A 399 1.87 -17.69 -2.53
C LEU A 399 2.49 -16.77 -3.60
N SER A 400 3.78 -16.48 -3.47
CA SER A 400 4.50 -15.68 -4.47
C SER A 400 5.97 -16.05 -4.54
N LEU A 401 6.59 -15.81 -5.70
CA LEU A 401 8.05 -15.83 -5.84
C LEU A 401 8.64 -14.46 -5.55
N TRP A 402 9.78 -14.43 -4.85
CA TRP A 402 10.46 -13.19 -4.47
C TRP A 402 11.98 -13.24 -4.73
N PRO A 403 12.55 -12.32 -5.52
CA PRO A 403 11.82 -11.38 -6.37
C PRO A 403 11.03 -12.14 -7.44
N ASP A 404 9.85 -11.63 -7.79
CA ASP A 404 8.98 -12.17 -8.84
C ASP A 404 9.54 -11.93 -10.26
N GLN A 405 10.66 -11.21 -10.35
CA GLN A 405 11.34 -10.94 -11.60
C GLN A 405 12.79 -10.51 -11.37
N ASP A 406 13.68 -10.91 -12.28
CA ASP A 406 15.00 -10.30 -12.32
C ASP A 406 15.75 -10.54 -13.64
N LEU A 407 16.90 -9.88 -13.75
CA LEU A 407 17.87 -10.08 -14.83
C LEU A 407 19.09 -10.85 -14.31
N VAL A 408 19.40 -11.95 -14.98
CA VAL A 408 20.49 -12.86 -14.59
C VAL A 408 21.46 -12.99 -15.76
N SER A 409 22.77 -12.98 -15.53
CA SER A 409 23.74 -13.25 -16.61
C SER A 409 23.89 -14.76 -16.80
N VAL A 410 24.10 -15.24 -18.03
CA VAL A 410 24.42 -16.65 -18.29
C VAL A 410 25.55 -17.14 -17.37
N GLY A 411 25.38 -18.33 -16.80
CA GLY A 411 26.31 -18.95 -15.86
C GLY A 411 26.21 -18.44 -14.42
N ALA A 412 25.56 -17.30 -14.18
CA ALA A 412 25.34 -16.79 -12.83
C ALA A 412 24.21 -17.56 -12.13
N THR A 413 24.23 -17.49 -10.80
CA THR A 413 23.18 -18.04 -9.95
C THR A 413 22.33 -16.94 -9.34
N LYS A 414 21.02 -17.18 -9.22
CA LYS A 414 20.04 -16.26 -8.63
C LYS A 414 19.28 -16.98 -7.50
N ARG A 415 19.17 -16.34 -6.34
CA ARG A 415 18.32 -16.82 -5.25
C ARG A 415 16.92 -16.24 -5.40
N VAL A 416 15.92 -17.09 -5.20
CA VAL A 416 14.49 -16.75 -5.24
C VAL A 416 13.81 -17.41 -4.06
N GLU A 417 13.00 -16.69 -3.31
CA GLU A 417 12.23 -17.19 -2.19
C GLU A 417 10.80 -17.50 -2.62
N ILE A 418 10.24 -18.57 -2.09
CA ILE A 418 8.81 -18.85 -2.13
C ILE A 418 8.22 -18.25 -0.85
N ARG A 419 7.35 -17.26 -0.99
CA ARG A 419 6.75 -16.54 0.14
C ARG A 419 5.27 -16.85 0.27
N LEU A 420 4.80 -16.94 1.51
CA LEU A 420 3.42 -17.19 1.91
C LEU A 420 2.87 -15.98 2.68
N ASN A 421 1.73 -15.47 2.22
CA ASN A 421 0.87 -14.63 3.03
C ASN A 421 -0.27 -15.49 3.56
N ALA A 422 -0.32 -15.70 4.88
CA ALA A 422 -1.34 -16.53 5.51
C ALA A 422 -2.73 -15.85 5.54
N GLY A 423 -2.84 -14.57 5.18
CA GLY A 423 -4.13 -13.88 5.03
C GLY A 423 -4.97 -13.69 6.30
N GLY A 424 -4.47 -14.15 7.47
CA GLY A 424 -5.20 -14.23 8.73
C GLY A 424 -5.56 -15.66 9.15
N GLU A 425 -5.19 -16.66 8.35
CA GLU A 425 -5.28 -18.07 8.70
C GLU A 425 -4.08 -18.56 9.51
N ALA A 426 -4.30 -19.61 10.30
CA ALA A 426 -3.23 -20.40 10.91
C ALA A 426 -2.88 -21.56 9.96
N ILE A 427 -1.66 -21.57 9.42
CA ILE A 427 -1.19 -22.54 8.41
C ILE A 427 -0.28 -23.57 9.05
N ASN A 428 -0.49 -24.86 8.75
CA ASN A 428 0.41 -25.92 9.22
C ASN A 428 1.07 -26.71 8.09
N VAL A 429 0.55 -26.75 6.86
CA VAL A 429 1.18 -27.49 5.76
C VAL A 429 1.22 -26.61 4.52
N VAL A 430 2.35 -26.69 3.80
CA VAL A 430 2.53 -26.05 2.49
C VAL A 430 3.10 -27.08 1.52
N GLN A 431 2.43 -27.27 0.39
CA GLN A 431 2.88 -28.04 -0.75
C GLN A 431 3.08 -27.11 -1.94
N VAL A 432 4.27 -27.09 -2.51
CA VAL A 432 4.63 -26.23 -3.65
C VAL A 432 5.12 -27.10 -4.79
N VAL A 433 4.49 -26.92 -5.96
CA VAL A 433 4.97 -27.46 -7.22
C VAL A 433 5.29 -26.29 -8.15
N LEU A 434 6.51 -26.25 -8.69
CA LEU A 434 6.95 -25.21 -9.62
C LEU A 434 7.44 -25.82 -10.93
N ASN A 435 7.06 -25.21 -12.05
CA ASN A 435 7.48 -25.59 -13.39
C ASN A 435 8.32 -24.48 -14.05
N TYR A 436 9.37 -24.83 -14.77
CA TYR A 436 10.26 -23.90 -15.48
C TYR A 436 10.83 -24.52 -16.76
N ASP A 437 11.45 -23.70 -17.63
CA ASP A 437 12.11 -24.19 -18.84
C ASP A 437 13.54 -24.68 -18.53
N PRO A 438 13.80 -26.00 -18.58
CA PRO A 438 15.10 -26.57 -18.23
C PRO A 438 16.20 -26.22 -19.24
N ASN A 439 15.86 -25.70 -20.43
CA ASN A 439 16.86 -25.28 -21.42
C ASN A 439 17.44 -23.90 -21.10
N VAL A 440 16.71 -23.07 -20.36
CA VAL A 440 17.12 -21.69 -20.03
C VAL A 440 17.68 -21.61 -18.61
N MET A 441 17.15 -22.41 -17.68
CA MET A 441 17.48 -22.33 -16.27
C MET A 441 17.48 -23.71 -15.61
N ALA A 442 18.35 -23.90 -14.64
CA ALA A 442 18.35 -25.07 -13.75
C ALA A 442 18.16 -24.64 -12.29
N VAL A 443 17.60 -25.51 -11.45
CA VAL A 443 17.58 -25.33 -10.00
C VAL A 443 18.72 -26.16 -9.40
N LYS A 444 19.62 -25.49 -8.67
CA LYS A 444 20.79 -26.12 -8.03
C LYS A 444 20.50 -26.63 -6.64
N GLU A 445 19.68 -25.91 -5.90
CA GLU A 445 19.50 -26.15 -4.47
C GLU A 445 18.16 -25.57 -4.01
N ILE A 446 17.54 -26.26 -3.05
CA ILE A 446 16.46 -25.73 -2.20
C ILE A 446 17.06 -25.48 -0.82
N TRP A 447 17.04 -24.23 -0.37
CA TRP A 447 17.58 -23.79 0.93
C TRP A 447 16.46 -23.31 1.87
N THR A 448 16.70 -23.35 3.17
CA THR A 448 15.65 -23.18 4.20
C THR A 448 16.05 -22.26 5.37
N ASP A 449 17.22 -21.63 5.34
CA ASP A 449 17.79 -20.82 6.44
C ASP A 449 16.86 -19.75 7.03
N ASN A 450 15.98 -19.15 6.22
CA ASN A 450 15.03 -18.11 6.63
C ASN A 450 13.57 -18.61 6.63
N SER A 451 13.36 -19.92 6.48
CA SER A 451 12.02 -20.47 6.43
C SER A 451 11.31 -20.31 7.78
N PHE A 452 10.01 -20.03 7.74
CA PHE A 452 9.18 -20.16 8.95
C PHE A 452 8.95 -21.63 9.35
N VAL A 453 9.27 -22.57 8.44
CA VAL A 453 9.24 -24.00 8.69
C VAL A 453 10.64 -24.48 9.09
N PRO A 454 10.78 -25.15 10.26
CA PRO A 454 12.06 -25.77 10.63
C PRO A 454 12.51 -26.81 9.60
N GLU A 455 13.82 -26.94 9.40
CA GLU A 455 14.41 -27.84 8.40
C GLU A 455 13.97 -29.31 8.59
N GLU A 456 13.81 -29.77 9.82
CA GLU A 456 13.32 -31.11 10.17
C GLU A 456 11.86 -31.37 9.79
N ALA A 457 11.10 -30.32 9.47
CA ALA A 457 9.68 -30.35 9.16
C ALA A 457 9.40 -30.39 7.64
N PHE A 458 10.43 -30.45 6.81
CA PHE A 458 10.30 -30.70 5.37
C PHE A 458 10.18 -32.20 5.10
N LEU A 459 9.05 -32.60 4.50
CA LEU A 459 8.76 -33.96 4.08
C LEU A 459 9.34 -34.25 2.69
N GLU A 460 9.41 -33.24 1.83
CA GLU A 460 9.92 -33.36 0.46
C GLU A 460 10.66 -32.10 0.02
N LYS A 461 11.81 -32.29 -0.63
CA LYS A 461 12.58 -31.27 -1.36
C LYS A 461 13.16 -31.92 -2.60
N TYR A 462 12.41 -31.91 -3.69
CA TYR A 462 12.76 -32.59 -4.94
C TYR A 462 12.98 -31.58 -6.08
N ILE A 463 14.01 -31.84 -6.90
CA ILE A 463 14.37 -31.04 -8.07
C ILE A 463 14.53 -31.99 -9.25
N ASP A 464 13.78 -31.75 -10.32
CA ASP A 464 13.93 -32.41 -11.61
C ASP A 464 14.36 -31.37 -12.67
N ASN A 465 15.63 -31.37 -13.03
CA ASN A 465 16.16 -30.48 -14.07
C ASN A 465 15.96 -31.03 -15.49
N GLU A 466 15.48 -32.25 -15.66
CA GLU A 466 15.17 -32.81 -16.98
C GLU A 466 13.76 -32.41 -17.41
N LEU A 467 12.80 -32.49 -16.48
CA LEU A 467 11.41 -32.08 -16.69
C LEU A 467 11.17 -30.59 -16.39
N GLY A 468 12.07 -29.94 -15.64
CA GLY A 468 11.91 -28.56 -15.23
C GLY A 468 10.92 -28.39 -14.09
N GLU A 469 10.97 -29.27 -13.09
CA GLU A 469 10.04 -29.30 -11.95
C GLU A 469 10.77 -29.16 -10.61
N VAL A 470 10.12 -28.49 -9.64
CA VAL A 470 10.50 -28.50 -8.22
C VAL A 470 9.26 -28.86 -7.39
N SER A 471 9.42 -29.80 -6.46
CA SER A 471 8.38 -30.18 -5.51
C SER A 471 8.89 -30.02 -4.07
N ILE A 472 8.11 -29.32 -3.24
CA ILE A 472 8.42 -29.07 -1.83
C ILE A 472 7.18 -29.35 -1.01
N VAL A 473 7.32 -30.17 0.03
CA VAL A 473 6.26 -30.42 1.01
C VAL A 473 6.83 -30.16 2.39
N ALA A 474 6.20 -29.25 3.13
CA ALA A 474 6.65 -28.82 4.44
C ALA A 474 5.46 -28.74 5.41
N GLY A 475 5.64 -29.22 6.64
CA GLY A 475 4.56 -29.29 7.64
C GLY A 475 5.04 -28.95 9.05
N LEU A 476 4.23 -28.20 9.82
CA LEU A 476 4.46 -27.82 11.20
C LEU A 476 3.63 -28.73 12.13
N PRO A 477 4.22 -29.79 12.72
CA PRO A 477 3.44 -30.80 13.46
C PRO A 477 2.88 -30.27 14.79
N ALA A 478 3.54 -29.29 15.41
CA ALA A 478 3.21 -28.77 16.74
C ALA A 478 3.00 -27.24 16.77
N GLY A 479 2.60 -26.62 15.65
CA GLY A 479 2.41 -25.18 15.56
C GLY A 479 1.69 -24.73 14.29
N SER A 480 1.62 -23.43 14.10
CA SER A 480 1.04 -22.82 12.92
C SER A 480 1.69 -21.48 12.58
N TYR A 481 1.71 -21.12 11.31
CA TYR A 481 2.15 -19.81 10.82
C TYR A 481 0.94 -18.93 10.47
N SER A 482 0.93 -17.66 10.90
CA SER A 482 -0.14 -16.68 10.58
C SER A 482 0.38 -15.31 10.13
N GLY A 483 1.64 -15.23 9.70
CA GLY A 483 2.23 -13.98 9.22
C GLY A 483 1.87 -13.66 7.75
N SER A 484 2.20 -12.45 7.31
CA SER A 484 1.85 -11.94 5.98
C SER A 484 2.95 -12.08 4.92
N ASN A 485 4.13 -12.59 5.29
CA ASN A 485 5.33 -12.55 4.44
C ASN A 485 6.34 -13.64 4.86
N GLY A 486 5.89 -14.88 5.01
CA GLY A 486 6.70 -15.99 5.51
C GLY A 486 7.45 -16.66 4.38
N VAL A 487 8.75 -16.86 4.52
CA VAL A 487 9.52 -17.67 3.56
C VAL A 487 9.19 -19.14 3.81
N VAL A 488 8.72 -19.85 2.78
CA VAL A 488 8.50 -21.30 2.82
C VAL A 488 9.82 -22.01 2.56
N ALA A 489 10.49 -21.68 1.46
CA ALA A 489 11.82 -22.16 1.10
C ALA A 489 12.41 -21.21 0.06
N GLY A 490 13.70 -21.31 -0.19
CA GLY A 490 14.35 -20.62 -1.29
C GLY A 490 14.96 -21.57 -2.31
N LEU A 491 15.10 -21.08 -3.53
CA LEU A 491 15.64 -21.76 -4.69
C LEU A 491 16.93 -21.05 -5.12
N LEU A 492 17.97 -21.83 -5.43
CA LEU A 492 19.16 -21.34 -6.12
C LEU A 492 19.06 -21.70 -7.60
N LEU A 493 18.65 -20.73 -8.40
CA LEU A 493 18.54 -20.85 -9.85
C LEU A 493 19.92 -20.66 -10.49
N GLN A 494 20.25 -21.41 -11.53
CA GLN A 494 21.41 -21.20 -12.39
C GLN A 494 20.95 -20.90 -13.82
N ALA A 495 21.41 -19.80 -14.37
CA ALA A 495 21.16 -19.44 -15.76
C ALA A 495 22.02 -20.27 -16.71
N LEU A 496 21.39 -20.99 -17.65
CA LEU A 496 22.08 -21.89 -18.59
C LEU A 496 22.27 -21.26 -19.97
N ALA A 497 21.22 -20.64 -20.51
CA ALA A 497 21.21 -20.08 -21.86
C ALA A 497 20.50 -18.72 -21.89
N PRO A 498 20.87 -17.80 -22.82
CA PRO A 498 20.15 -16.55 -23.00
C PRO A 498 18.68 -16.81 -23.37
N GLY A 499 17.77 -16.05 -22.76
CA GLY A 499 16.34 -16.26 -22.97
C GLY A 499 15.49 -15.77 -21.81
N GLN A 500 14.19 -16.05 -21.86
CA GLN A 500 13.29 -15.81 -20.76
C GLN A 500 12.89 -17.14 -20.13
N CYS A 501 12.91 -17.20 -18.80
CA CYS A 501 12.41 -18.34 -18.03
C CYS A 501 11.32 -17.86 -17.07
N VAL A 502 10.17 -18.52 -17.10
CA VAL A 502 9.07 -18.28 -16.15
C VAL A 502 9.01 -19.47 -15.21
N LEU A 503 9.10 -19.22 -13.90
CA LEU A 503 8.82 -20.20 -12.86
C LEU A 503 7.34 -20.08 -12.49
N ARG A 504 6.56 -21.12 -12.77
CA ARG A 504 5.10 -21.14 -12.59
C ARG A 504 4.67 -22.07 -11.48
N PHE A 505 3.76 -21.63 -10.62
CA PHE A 505 3.10 -22.54 -9.67
C PHE A 505 2.21 -23.53 -10.43
N GLY A 506 2.38 -24.82 -10.14
CA GLY A 506 1.55 -25.89 -10.69
C GLY A 506 0.22 -26.03 -9.95
N ASP A 507 -0.76 -26.67 -10.59
CA ASP A 507 -2.13 -26.85 -10.09
C ASP A 507 -2.20 -27.65 -8.77
N ASP A 508 -1.19 -28.50 -8.50
CA ASP A 508 -1.08 -29.32 -7.29
C ASP A 508 -0.53 -28.54 -6.07
N THR A 509 -0.25 -27.24 -6.22
CA THR A 509 0.18 -26.38 -5.11
C THR A 509 -0.95 -26.17 -4.10
N GLN A 510 -0.67 -26.35 -2.81
CA GLN A 510 -1.65 -26.25 -1.74
C GLN A 510 -1.09 -25.58 -0.48
N VAL A 511 -1.96 -24.86 0.23
CA VAL A 511 -1.67 -24.32 1.57
C VAL A 511 -2.79 -24.81 2.48
N LEU A 512 -2.46 -25.56 3.53
CA LEU A 512 -3.45 -26.18 4.40
C LEU A 512 -3.53 -25.49 5.77
N ALA A 513 -4.76 -25.28 6.23
CA ALA A 513 -5.03 -24.69 7.54
C ALA A 513 -4.77 -25.69 8.68
N SER A 514 -4.32 -25.15 9.80
CA SER A 514 -4.17 -25.83 11.09
C SER A 514 -5.52 -26.01 11.81
N ASP A 515 -6.54 -26.51 11.10
CA ASP A 515 -7.91 -26.70 11.60
C ASP A 515 -8.23 -28.15 11.97
N GLY A 516 -7.26 -29.06 11.84
CA GLY A 516 -7.42 -30.49 12.08
C GLY A 516 -8.08 -31.27 10.94
N LEU A 517 -8.61 -30.58 9.92
CA LEU A 517 -9.15 -31.17 8.68
C LEU A 517 -8.17 -31.07 7.51
N GLY A 518 -7.22 -30.13 7.57
CA GLY A 518 -6.28 -29.87 6.48
C GLY A 518 -6.95 -29.14 5.32
N THR A 519 -7.81 -28.17 5.62
CA THR A 519 -8.54 -27.44 4.57
C THR A 519 -7.59 -26.62 3.69
N ASN A 520 -7.73 -26.71 2.35
CA ASN A 520 -6.94 -25.89 1.43
C ASN A 520 -7.42 -24.43 1.38
N VAL A 521 -6.55 -23.53 1.82
CA VAL A 521 -6.81 -22.09 1.96
C VAL A 521 -6.11 -21.22 0.93
N LEU A 522 -5.31 -21.80 0.02
CA LEU A 522 -4.65 -21.06 -1.07
C LEU A 522 -5.68 -20.50 -2.05
N ARG A 523 -5.59 -19.20 -2.39
CA ARG A 523 -6.51 -18.54 -3.33
C ARG A 523 -5.85 -17.96 -4.56
N THR A 524 -4.66 -17.37 -4.41
CA THR A 524 -3.91 -16.80 -5.53
C THR A 524 -2.42 -17.11 -5.41
N VAL A 525 -1.77 -17.13 -6.56
CA VAL A 525 -0.33 -17.35 -6.70
C VAL A 525 0.27 -16.29 -7.60
N THR A 526 1.52 -15.89 -7.33
CA THR A 526 2.28 -14.94 -8.16
C THR A 526 3.54 -15.60 -8.70
N ASP A 527 3.52 -15.96 -9.98
CA ASP A 527 4.64 -16.55 -10.73
C ASP A 527 5.88 -15.63 -10.80
N GLY A 528 7.02 -16.22 -11.13
CA GLY A 528 8.31 -15.55 -11.26
C GLY A 528 8.78 -15.50 -12.72
N SER A 529 9.37 -14.39 -13.17
CA SER A 529 9.85 -14.23 -14.55
C SER A 529 11.26 -13.66 -14.60
N TYR A 530 12.21 -14.48 -15.03
CA TYR A 530 13.63 -14.13 -15.06
C TYR A 530 14.12 -14.07 -16.50
N ARG A 531 14.83 -13.01 -16.84
CA ARG A 531 15.47 -12.88 -18.15
C ARG A 531 16.97 -13.12 -18.04
N VAL A 532 17.43 -14.13 -18.75
CA VAL A 532 18.83 -14.51 -18.85
C VAL A 532 19.48 -13.72 -19.98
N MET A 533 20.50 -12.93 -19.62
CA MET A 533 21.28 -12.09 -20.51
C MET A 533 22.54 -12.82 -20.94
N GLU A 534 22.97 -12.61 -22.19
CA GLU A 534 24.29 -13.06 -22.62
C GLU A 534 25.39 -12.57 -21.67
N ALA A 535 26.40 -13.41 -21.44
CA ALA A 535 27.55 -13.03 -20.65
C ALA A 535 28.22 -11.80 -21.30
N ALA A 536 28.49 -10.76 -20.51
CA ALA A 536 29.18 -9.59 -21.01
C ALA A 536 30.49 -10.02 -21.69
N PRO A 537 30.79 -9.56 -22.92
CA PRO A 537 32.00 -9.98 -23.60
C PRO A 537 33.23 -9.73 -22.73
N VAL A 538 34.06 -10.75 -22.63
CA VAL A 538 35.37 -10.69 -21.96
C VAL A 538 36.16 -9.55 -22.62
N ALA A 539 36.74 -8.68 -21.81
CA ALA A 539 37.61 -7.62 -22.30
C ALA A 539 38.70 -8.23 -23.19
N GLY A 540 38.58 -8.04 -24.51
CA GLY A 540 39.43 -8.66 -25.52
C GLY A 540 38.70 -9.28 -26.72
N GLY A 541 37.38 -9.53 -26.62
CA GLY A 541 36.58 -10.02 -27.74
C GLY A 541 36.09 -8.88 -28.66
N SER A 542 36.71 -8.77 -29.85
CA SER A 542 36.34 -7.95 -31.02
C SER A 542 35.47 -6.70 -30.81
N ASN A 543 36.06 -5.52 -31.05
CA ASN A 543 35.40 -4.21 -31.18
C ASN A 543 34.45 -4.07 -32.40
N ASP A 544 33.83 -5.14 -32.89
CA ASP A 544 33.19 -5.16 -34.21
C ASP A 544 31.77 -4.57 -34.25
N GLY A 545 31.24 -4.05 -33.14
CA GLY A 545 29.91 -3.41 -33.12
C GLY A 545 28.75 -4.34 -33.52
N ASN A 546 29.00 -5.65 -33.60
CA ASN A 546 28.07 -6.66 -34.12
C ASN A 546 27.40 -7.51 -33.02
N GLN A 547 27.38 -7.03 -31.77
CA GLN A 547 26.65 -7.68 -30.69
C GLN A 547 25.46 -6.84 -30.21
N PRO A 548 24.33 -7.49 -29.87
CA PRO A 548 23.12 -6.81 -29.41
C PRO A 548 23.34 -6.12 -28.04
N LEU A 549 22.72 -4.96 -27.87
CA LEU A 549 22.76 -4.21 -26.61
C LEU A 549 21.87 -4.88 -25.56
N SER A 550 22.20 -4.71 -24.29
CA SER A 550 21.28 -5.06 -23.21
C SER A 550 20.34 -3.90 -22.89
N ILE A 551 19.03 -4.12 -22.95
CA ILE A 551 18.00 -3.11 -22.65
C ILE A 551 17.31 -3.44 -21.33
N PHE A 552 17.13 -2.42 -20.49
CA PHE A 552 16.46 -2.48 -19.20
C PHE A 552 15.25 -1.54 -19.20
N SER A 553 14.18 -1.94 -18.52
CA SER A 553 13.07 -1.04 -18.21
C SER A 553 12.86 -0.97 -16.70
N SER A 554 12.78 0.25 -16.16
CA SER A 554 12.42 0.44 -14.74
C SER A 554 10.93 0.61 -14.51
N SER A 555 10.17 0.94 -15.56
CA SER A 555 8.70 1.04 -15.52
C SER A 555 8.03 -0.31 -15.86
N HIS A 556 8.63 -1.07 -16.77
CA HIS A 556 8.07 -2.28 -17.37
C HIS A 556 9.11 -3.41 -17.30
N SER A 557 9.61 -3.69 -16.10
CA SER A 557 10.76 -4.59 -15.89
C SER A 557 10.52 -6.04 -16.29
N ASN A 558 9.26 -6.47 -16.35
CA ASN A 558 8.86 -7.78 -16.87
C ASN A 558 8.13 -7.59 -18.22
N PRO A 559 8.74 -8.02 -19.34
CA PRO A 559 8.13 -7.95 -20.67
C PRO A 559 6.82 -8.74 -20.83
N GLU A 560 6.56 -9.70 -19.94
CA GLU A 560 5.36 -10.54 -19.99
C GLU A 560 4.24 -10.05 -19.08
N ARG A 561 4.52 -9.10 -18.20
CA ARG A 561 3.53 -8.52 -17.30
C ARG A 561 2.83 -7.33 -17.95
N TRP A 562 1.51 -7.28 -17.83
CA TRP A 562 0.74 -6.12 -18.22
C TRP A 562 0.89 -4.99 -17.19
N SER A 563 0.83 -3.76 -17.66
CA SER A 563 0.94 -2.57 -16.82
C SER A 563 -0.10 -1.54 -17.24
N ARG A 564 -0.72 -0.88 -16.28
CA ARG A 564 -1.61 0.26 -16.52
C ARG A 564 -0.89 1.60 -16.69
N ASP A 565 0.44 1.61 -16.69
CA ASP A 565 1.23 2.82 -16.94
C ASP A 565 1.67 2.89 -18.40
N ARG A 566 1.44 4.05 -19.04
CA ARG A 566 1.89 4.31 -20.41
C ARG A 566 3.29 4.91 -20.47
N GLU A 567 3.84 5.36 -19.34
CA GLU A 567 5.19 5.88 -19.29
C GLU A 567 6.21 4.74 -19.31
N ILE A 568 7.02 4.70 -20.36
CA ILE A 568 8.04 3.69 -20.56
C ILE A 568 9.40 4.35 -20.28
N SER A 569 10.05 3.94 -19.20
CA SER A 569 11.42 4.31 -18.87
C SER A 569 12.36 3.18 -19.26
N MET A 570 13.26 3.46 -20.21
CA MET A 570 14.25 2.52 -20.74
C MET A 570 15.66 3.00 -20.43
N SER A 571 16.56 2.07 -20.15
CA SER A 571 17.98 2.34 -19.96
C SER A 571 18.86 1.21 -20.50
N TRP A 572 20.11 1.52 -20.81
CA TRP A 572 21.09 0.56 -21.32
C TRP A 572 22.52 0.91 -20.90
N PRO A 573 23.47 -0.04 -20.91
CA PRO A 573 24.86 0.22 -20.57
C PRO A 573 25.56 1.06 -21.64
N THR A 574 26.43 1.98 -21.21
CA THR A 574 27.27 2.81 -22.10
C THR A 574 28.58 2.12 -22.54
N GLY A 575 28.84 0.90 -22.05
CA GLY A 575 30.14 0.22 -22.06
C GLY A 575 30.76 -0.15 -23.40
N TRP A 576 30.21 0.32 -24.53
CA TRP A 576 30.59 -0.09 -25.87
C TRP A 576 31.39 0.96 -26.65
N GLY A 577 31.63 2.15 -26.08
CA GLY A 577 32.29 3.29 -26.74
C GLY A 577 31.30 4.40 -27.10
N SER A 578 31.74 5.65 -27.03
CA SER A 578 30.92 6.84 -27.26
C SER A 578 30.41 6.91 -28.70
N GLY A 579 29.11 6.70 -28.89
CA GLY A 579 28.39 6.95 -30.13
C GLY A 579 26.89 7.06 -29.82
N PRO A 580 26.12 7.82 -30.60
CA PRO A 580 24.68 7.95 -30.39
C PRO A 580 23.97 6.60 -30.54
N PHE A 581 22.80 6.49 -29.94
CA PHE A 581 21.88 5.37 -30.08
C PHE A 581 20.69 5.77 -30.94
N ILE A 582 20.12 4.81 -31.67
CA ILE A 582 18.86 5.00 -32.39
C ILE A 582 17.81 4.05 -31.84
N TYR A 583 16.62 4.58 -31.55
CA TYR A 583 15.52 3.81 -30.96
C TYR A 583 14.16 4.08 -31.59
N SER A 584 13.27 3.10 -31.55
CA SER A 584 11.87 3.20 -32.01
C SER A 584 10.95 2.37 -31.12
N LEU A 585 9.65 2.64 -31.19
CA LEU A 585 8.60 1.92 -30.47
C LEU A 585 7.47 1.61 -31.45
N ASP A 586 7.17 0.33 -31.67
CA ASP A 586 6.07 -0.11 -32.53
C ASP A 586 5.45 -1.43 -32.00
N GLN A 587 4.52 -2.03 -32.74
CA GLN A 587 3.85 -3.28 -32.34
C GLN A 587 4.40 -4.51 -33.10
N ASN A 588 5.50 -4.36 -33.84
CA ASN A 588 6.16 -5.43 -34.58
C ASN A 588 7.29 -6.05 -33.73
N PRO A 589 7.20 -7.35 -33.35
CA PRO A 589 8.28 -8.00 -32.59
C PRO A 589 9.64 -7.92 -33.29
N ASN A 590 9.65 -7.89 -34.62
CA ASN A 590 10.85 -7.81 -35.47
C ASN A 590 11.01 -6.42 -36.11
N GLY A 591 10.47 -5.37 -35.49
CA GLY A 591 10.62 -3.99 -35.93
C GLY A 591 12.08 -3.52 -36.00
N THR A 592 12.33 -2.38 -36.64
CA THR A 592 13.68 -1.84 -36.83
C THR A 592 13.82 -0.48 -36.16
N SER A 593 15.00 -0.22 -35.60
CA SER A 593 15.36 1.11 -35.11
C SER A 593 15.83 2.05 -36.22
N ALA A 594 15.97 1.60 -37.46
CA ALA A 594 16.63 2.37 -38.53
C ALA A 594 15.99 3.73 -38.85
N ASN A 595 14.67 3.86 -38.68
CA ASN A 595 13.92 5.11 -38.87
C ASN A 595 13.55 5.78 -37.53
N GLY A 596 14.26 5.41 -36.46
CA GLY A 596 14.00 5.84 -35.10
C GLY A 596 14.57 7.22 -34.74
N LEU A 597 14.41 7.58 -33.48
CA LEU A 597 14.96 8.80 -32.90
C LEU A 597 16.39 8.55 -32.42
N VAL A 598 17.26 9.53 -32.66
CA VAL A 598 18.67 9.48 -32.24
C VAL A 598 18.83 10.13 -30.86
N THR A 599 19.63 9.52 -29.98
CA THR A 599 19.94 10.04 -28.64
C THR A 599 21.39 9.76 -28.24
N ASP A 600 22.03 10.72 -27.58
CA ASP A 600 23.35 10.54 -26.95
C ASP A 600 23.25 10.01 -25.51
N SER A 601 22.03 9.93 -24.97
CA SER A 601 21.75 9.45 -23.63
C SER A 601 21.65 7.93 -23.59
N SER A 602 22.05 7.31 -22.49
CA SER A 602 21.88 5.88 -22.22
C SER A 602 20.56 5.52 -21.53
N GLN A 603 19.61 6.45 -21.57
CA GLN A 603 18.26 6.31 -21.03
C GLN A 603 17.30 7.19 -21.83
N VAL A 604 16.05 6.75 -21.91
CA VAL A 604 14.95 7.52 -22.50
C VAL A 604 13.67 7.26 -21.71
N ILE A 605 12.82 8.28 -21.63
CA ILE A 605 11.44 8.16 -21.16
C ILE A 605 10.53 8.51 -22.32
N ILE A 606 9.68 7.57 -22.70
CA ILE A 606 8.71 7.73 -23.78
C ILE A 606 7.31 7.39 -23.28
N GLN A 607 6.29 7.77 -24.04
CA GLN A 607 4.89 7.49 -23.74
C GLN A 607 4.33 6.59 -24.83
N ALA A 608 3.68 5.48 -24.44
CA ALA A 608 3.03 4.59 -25.38
C ALA A 608 1.81 5.28 -26.03
N PRO A 609 1.60 5.16 -27.35
CA PRO A 609 0.46 5.76 -28.03
C PRO A 609 -0.91 5.22 -27.58
N GLY A 610 -0.95 3.99 -27.07
CA GLY A 610 -2.17 3.34 -26.62
C GLY A 610 -1.89 1.97 -26.01
N ASP A 611 -2.95 1.21 -25.76
CA ASP A 611 -2.88 -0.09 -25.09
C ASP A 611 -2.51 -1.19 -26.10
N GLY A 612 -2.00 -2.32 -25.59
CA GLY A 612 -1.55 -3.46 -26.37
C GLY A 612 -0.09 -3.83 -26.11
N VAL A 613 0.44 -4.69 -27.00
CA VAL A 613 1.82 -5.17 -26.94
C VAL A 613 2.69 -4.30 -27.84
N TRP A 614 3.69 -3.67 -27.24
CA TRP A 614 4.68 -2.82 -27.89
C TRP A 614 6.07 -3.43 -27.80
N TYR A 615 6.94 -3.08 -28.74
CA TYR A 615 8.33 -3.47 -28.79
C TYR A 615 9.19 -2.22 -28.91
N PHE A 616 10.07 -2.04 -27.93
CA PHE A 616 11.10 -1.01 -27.96
C PHE A 616 12.33 -1.58 -28.66
N HIS A 617 12.76 -0.90 -29.72
CA HIS A 617 13.91 -1.27 -30.53
C HIS A 617 15.07 -0.33 -30.24
N LEU A 618 16.27 -0.87 -30.07
CA LEU A 618 17.49 -0.08 -29.84
C LEU A 618 18.65 -0.62 -30.66
N ALA A 619 19.41 0.26 -31.30
CA ALA A 619 20.71 -0.06 -31.87
C ALA A 619 21.74 1.03 -31.58
N ALA A 620 23.01 0.65 -31.52
CA ALA A 620 24.11 1.61 -31.48
C ALA A 620 24.37 2.18 -32.89
N LEU A 621 24.68 3.47 -32.98
CA LEU A 621 25.16 4.11 -34.20
C LEU A 621 26.68 4.30 -34.13
N ARG A 622 27.40 3.72 -35.10
CA ARG A 622 28.86 3.75 -35.19
C ARG A 622 29.28 4.18 -36.59
N PHE A 623 29.97 5.31 -36.71
CA PHE A 623 30.46 5.81 -38.01
C PHE A 623 29.36 5.88 -39.09
N GLY A 624 28.14 6.24 -38.69
CA GLY A 624 26.97 6.29 -39.58
C GLY A 624 26.33 4.94 -39.92
N LYS A 625 26.83 3.81 -39.39
CA LYS A 625 26.23 2.48 -39.52
C LYS A 625 25.44 2.10 -38.28
N ILE A 626 24.31 1.44 -38.50
CA ILE A 626 23.43 0.93 -37.46
C ILE A 626 23.88 -0.49 -37.13
N GLY A 627 24.20 -0.75 -35.85
CA GLY A 627 24.51 -2.09 -35.37
C GLY A 627 23.26 -2.98 -35.24
N PRO A 628 23.39 -4.19 -34.66
CA PRO A 628 22.26 -5.08 -34.41
C PRO A 628 21.18 -4.41 -33.57
N THR A 629 19.91 -4.59 -33.97
CA THR A 629 18.76 -4.12 -33.20
C THR A 629 18.45 -5.09 -32.08
N THR A 630 18.28 -4.56 -30.87
CA THR A 630 17.77 -5.29 -29.70
C THR A 630 16.32 -4.88 -29.45
N HIS A 631 15.51 -5.86 -29.06
CA HIS A 631 14.08 -5.72 -28.87
C HIS A 631 13.71 -5.91 -27.39
N TYR A 632 12.80 -5.09 -26.89
CA TYR A 632 12.24 -5.21 -25.55
C TYR A 632 10.71 -5.10 -25.61
N LYS A 633 10.01 -6.18 -25.26
CA LYS A 633 8.55 -6.25 -25.26
C LYS A 633 7.98 -5.52 -24.03
N ILE A 634 6.87 -4.84 -24.23
CA ILE A 634 6.17 -4.03 -23.25
C ILE A 634 4.67 -4.30 -23.45
N LYS A 635 3.95 -4.62 -22.37
CA LYS A 635 2.52 -4.87 -22.43
C LYS A 635 1.78 -3.81 -21.60
N ILE A 636 0.88 -3.08 -22.23
CA ILE A 636 0.18 -1.95 -21.61
C ILE A 636 -1.32 -2.15 -21.73
N ASP A 637 -2.03 -1.99 -20.63
CA ASP A 637 -3.49 -1.98 -20.60
C ASP A 637 -3.99 -1.04 -19.51
N THR A 638 -4.67 0.02 -19.93
CA THR A 638 -5.16 1.07 -19.03
C THR A 638 -6.67 1.01 -18.79
N ALA A 639 -7.36 0.10 -19.49
CA ALA A 639 -8.80 -0.04 -19.39
C ALA A 639 -9.15 -0.99 -18.24
N PRO A 640 -10.19 -0.70 -17.43
CA PRO A 640 -10.65 -1.65 -16.43
C PRO A 640 -11.31 -2.87 -17.08
N PRO A 641 -11.28 -4.04 -16.41
CA PRO A 641 -12.04 -5.21 -16.84
C PRO A 641 -13.55 -4.90 -16.85
N THR A 642 -14.33 -5.78 -17.48
CA THR A 642 -15.79 -5.72 -17.37
C THR A 642 -16.24 -5.90 -15.92
N ALA A 643 -17.31 -5.20 -15.53
CA ALA A 643 -17.90 -5.34 -14.20
C ALA A 643 -18.27 -6.82 -13.95
N PRO A 644 -17.86 -7.40 -12.81
CA PRO A 644 -18.00 -8.84 -12.59
C PRO A 644 -19.48 -9.24 -12.46
N LEU A 645 -19.85 -10.34 -13.11
CA LEU A 645 -21.18 -10.92 -12.99
C LEU A 645 -21.24 -11.83 -11.76
N ILE A 646 -22.22 -11.58 -10.89
CA ILE A 646 -22.50 -12.40 -9.70
C ILE A 646 -23.73 -13.27 -9.96
N ARG A 647 -23.57 -14.59 -9.85
CA ARG A 647 -24.69 -15.55 -9.84
C ARG A 647 -24.83 -16.14 -8.45
N ALA A 648 -25.96 -15.88 -7.80
CA ALA A 648 -26.31 -16.48 -6.52
C ALA A 648 -27.33 -17.61 -6.74
N SER A 649 -27.15 -18.73 -6.03
CA SER A 649 -28.12 -19.84 -5.99
C SER A 649 -29.49 -19.41 -5.45
N ALA A 650 -29.54 -18.38 -4.59
CA ALA A 650 -30.76 -17.73 -4.12
C ALA A 650 -30.49 -16.27 -3.78
N THR A 651 -31.48 -15.39 -4.00
CA THR A 651 -31.45 -13.97 -3.54
C THR A 651 -32.29 -13.75 -2.28
N GLN A 652 -33.04 -14.78 -1.87
CA GLN A 652 -33.76 -14.85 -0.60
C GLN A 652 -33.45 -16.20 0.04
N ALA A 653 -33.01 -16.20 1.29
CA ALA A 653 -32.66 -17.42 2.03
C ALA A 653 -33.09 -17.30 3.50
N ARG A 654 -32.98 -18.39 4.26
CA ARG A 654 -33.20 -18.40 5.72
C ARG A 654 -31.88 -18.35 6.47
N VAL A 655 -31.93 -17.96 7.74
CA VAL A 655 -30.78 -18.04 8.64
C VAL A 655 -30.30 -19.49 8.69
N GLY A 656 -29.00 -19.68 8.42
CA GLY A 656 -28.36 -20.99 8.36
C GLY A 656 -28.29 -21.62 6.96
N ASP A 657 -29.04 -21.09 5.99
CA ASP A 657 -28.92 -21.56 4.60
C ASP A 657 -27.55 -21.21 4.02
N VAL A 658 -26.95 -22.14 3.28
CA VAL A 658 -25.70 -21.93 2.54
C VAL A 658 -26.03 -21.44 1.15
N VAL A 659 -25.68 -20.18 0.85
CA VAL A 659 -25.82 -19.62 -0.49
C VAL A 659 -24.52 -19.83 -1.25
N ARG A 660 -24.61 -20.52 -2.38
CA ARG A 660 -23.53 -20.64 -3.38
C ARG A 660 -23.52 -19.43 -4.30
N PHE A 661 -22.36 -18.85 -4.50
CA PHE A 661 -22.07 -17.78 -5.47
C PHE A 661 -21.11 -18.28 -6.54
N GLU A 662 -21.29 -17.83 -7.78
CA GLU A 662 -20.35 -17.96 -8.89
C GLU A 662 -20.05 -16.57 -9.47
N PHE A 663 -18.79 -16.32 -9.78
CA PHE A 663 -18.29 -15.03 -10.26
C PHE A 663 -17.68 -15.18 -11.64
N PHE A 664 -17.97 -14.22 -12.51
CA PHE A 664 -17.40 -14.17 -13.85
C PHE A 664 -16.85 -12.77 -14.13
N GLY A 665 -15.68 -12.70 -14.75
CA GLY A 665 -15.02 -11.48 -15.18
C GLY A 665 -14.39 -11.69 -16.54
N TYR A 666 -14.21 -10.61 -17.27
CA TYR A 666 -13.58 -10.64 -18.59
C TYR A 666 -12.84 -9.33 -18.85
N ASP A 667 -11.64 -9.45 -19.40
CA ASP A 667 -10.91 -8.36 -20.01
C ASP A 667 -10.36 -8.81 -21.37
N ALA A 668 -10.38 -7.91 -22.36
CA ALA A 668 -10.07 -8.23 -23.74
C ALA A 668 -8.58 -8.12 -24.10
N ILE A 669 -7.80 -7.34 -23.33
CA ILE A 669 -6.41 -7.00 -23.67
C ILE A 669 -5.46 -7.77 -22.76
N SER A 670 -5.52 -7.51 -21.46
CA SER A 670 -4.68 -8.15 -20.46
C SER A 670 -5.27 -9.44 -19.91
N GLY A 671 -6.58 -9.62 -20.01
CA GLY A 671 -7.29 -10.72 -19.35
C GLY A 671 -7.37 -10.50 -17.84
N ILE A 672 -8.05 -11.39 -17.11
CA ILE A 672 -8.23 -11.26 -15.65
C ILE A 672 -7.15 -12.00 -14.86
N GLU A 673 -6.87 -11.52 -13.65
CA GLU A 673 -6.09 -12.26 -12.66
C GLU A 673 -6.83 -13.56 -12.26
N PRO A 674 -6.11 -14.62 -11.80
CA PRO A 674 -6.69 -15.94 -11.52
C PRO A 674 -7.65 -16.02 -10.32
N GLY A 675 -8.20 -14.90 -9.83
CA GLY A 675 -9.10 -14.86 -8.68
C GLY A 675 -10.00 -13.63 -8.61
N PHE A 676 -10.89 -13.64 -7.63
CA PHE A 676 -11.79 -12.52 -7.31
C PHE A 676 -11.54 -12.05 -5.89
N TYR A 677 -12.00 -10.85 -5.55
CA TYR A 677 -12.03 -10.36 -4.19
C TYR A 677 -13.47 -10.19 -3.75
N VAL A 678 -13.83 -10.76 -2.61
CA VAL A 678 -15.20 -10.76 -2.11
C VAL A 678 -15.26 -10.07 -0.75
N GLN A 679 -16.21 -9.16 -0.62
CA GLN A 679 -16.58 -8.51 0.63
C GLN A 679 -18.05 -8.84 0.92
N ILE A 680 -18.31 -9.29 2.13
CA ILE A 680 -19.65 -9.52 2.64
C ILE A 680 -19.94 -8.42 3.67
N ASP A 681 -21.04 -7.72 3.47
CA ASP A 681 -21.48 -6.57 4.24
C ASP A 681 -20.37 -5.51 4.39
N LYS A 682 -20.00 -5.18 5.64
CA LYS A 682 -18.91 -4.25 5.96
C LYS A 682 -17.63 -4.97 6.37
N GLY A 683 -17.51 -6.26 6.03
CA GLY A 683 -16.34 -7.07 6.30
C GLY A 683 -15.11 -6.68 5.47
N PRO A 684 -14.00 -7.40 5.61
CA PRO A 684 -12.81 -7.19 4.78
C PRO A 684 -13.02 -7.74 3.36
N LEU A 685 -12.34 -7.12 2.40
CA LEU A 685 -12.31 -7.54 1.01
C LEU A 685 -11.16 -8.52 0.80
N LEU A 686 -11.49 -9.80 0.62
CA LEU A 686 -10.50 -10.88 0.61
C LEU A 686 -10.48 -11.63 -0.73
N PRO A 687 -9.31 -12.16 -1.17
CA PRO A 687 -9.25 -13.03 -2.33
C PRO A 687 -10.12 -14.28 -2.12
N SER A 688 -10.71 -14.74 -3.21
CA SER A 688 -11.66 -15.84 -3.31
C SER A 688 -11.46 -16.53 -4.65
N LEU A 689 -11.77 -17.82 -4.67
CA LEU A 689 -11.97 -18.55 -5.92
C LEU A 689 -13.15 -17.93 -6.71
N PRO A 690 -13.32 -18.31 -7.99
CA PRO A 690 -14.48 -17.92 -8.81
C PRO A 690 -15.85 -18.40 -8.29
N TYR A 691 -15.89 -19.06 -7.14
CA TYR A 691 -17.10 -19.44 -6.43
C TYR A 691 -16.89 -19.32 -4.92
N LEU A 692 -17.98 -19.13 -4.19
CA LEU A 692 -17.97 -19.01 -2.73
C LEU A 692 -19.25 -19.60 -2.12
N TYR A 693 -19.12 -20.24 -0.96
CA TYR A 693 -20.24 -20.75 -0.17
C TYR A 693 -20.33 -19.97 1.13
N VAL A 694 -21.50 -19.36 1.39
CA VAL A 694 -21.70 -18.49 2.56
C VAL A 694 -22.89 -18.98 3.36
N PRO A 695 -22.70 -19.43 4.62
CA PRO A 695 -23.79 -19.65 5.56
C PRO A 695 -24.16 -18.31 6.21
N PHE A 696 -25.30 -17.71 5.82
CA PHE A 696 -25.75 -16.46 6.45
C PHE A 696 -26.32 -16.73 7.84
N THR A 697 -25.71 -16.16 8.88
CA THR A 697 -26.04 -16.44 10.30
C THR A 697 -26.97 -15.41 10.94
N SER A 698 -27.29 -14.33 10.24
CA SER A 698 -28.17 -13.27 10.74
C SER A 698 -29.28 -12.94 9.74
N ARG A 699 -30.43 -12.50 10.27
CA ARG A 699 -31.53 -11.98 9.46
C ARG A 699 -31.21 -10.57 8.95
N GLY A 700 -31.78 -10.19 7.80
CA GLY A 700 -31.71 -8.84 7.27
C GLY A 700 -31.28 -8.78 5.82
N GLU A 701 -30.93 -7.58 5.36
CA GLU A 701 -30.30 -7.40 4.06
C GLU A 701 -28.80 -7.57 4.19
N HIS A 702 -28.25 -8.44 3.35
CA HIS A 702 -26.82 -8.70 3.26
C HIS A 702 -26.32 -8.30 1.88
N THR A 703 -25.15 -7.67 1.81
CA THR A 703 -24.56 -7.23 0.55
C THR A 703 -23.30 -8.02 0.27
N VAL A 704 -23.18 -8.56 -0.94
CA VAL A 704 -21.98 -9.23 -1.44
C VAL A 704 -21.38 -8.34 -2.52
N LEU A 705 -20.24 -7.74 -2.25
CA LEU A 705 -19.43 -7.01 -3.21
C LEU A 705 -18.36 -7.94 -3.77
N VAL A 706 -18.23 -7.95 -5.09
CA VAL A 706 -17.22 -8.71 -5.82
C VAL A 706 -16.40 -7.73 -6.63
N ARG A 707 -15.08 -7.82 -6.48
CA ARG A 707 -14.08 -7.06 -7.22
C ARG A 707 -13.21 -8.03 -8.02
N VAL A 708 -12.86 -7.65 -9.23
CA VAL A 708 -11.94 -8.37 -10.10
C VAL A 708 -10.86 -7.43 -10.58
N PHE A 709 -9.64 -7.94 -10.70
CA PHE A 709 -8.51 -7.23 -11.28
C PHE A 709 -8.18 -7.84 -12.64
N ASP A 710 -7.78 -7.01 -13.58
CA ASP A 710 -7.11 -7.46 -14.79
C ASP A 710 -5.62 -7.69 -14.53
N ASN A 711 -4.92 -8.33 -15.47
CA ASN A 711 -3.49 -8.61 -15.32
C ASN A 711 -2.61 -7.35 -15.34
N ALA A 712 -3.18 -6.16 -15.63
CA ALA A 712 -2.52 -4.86 -15.58
C ALA A 712 -2.74 -4.12 -14.24
N GLY A 713 -3.58 -4.68 -13.36
CA GLY A 713 -3.95 -4.09 -12.07
C GLY A 713 -5.03 -3.00 -12.16
N ASN A 714 -5.81 -2.94 -13.24
CA ASN A 714 -7.07 -2.19 -13.24
C ASN A 714 -8.15 -3.05 -12.59
N LEU A 715 -9.16 -2.39 -12.02
CA LEU A 715 -10.20 -3.08 -11.24
C LEU A 715 -11.60 -2.71 -11.72
N ALA A 716 -12.52 -3.64 -11.53
CA ALA A 716 -13.95 -3.41 -11.64
C ALA A 716 -14.68 -4.16 -10.52
N GLU A 717 -15.85 -3.66 -10.13
CA GLU A 717 -16.62 -4.23 -9.04
C GLU A 717 -18.12 -4.19 -9.29
N THR A 718 -18.84 -5.08 -8.59
CA THR A 718 -20.29 -5.17 -8.60
C THR A 718 -20.75 -5.62 -7.23
N SER A 719 -21.94 -5.17 -6.81
CA SER A 719 -22.56 -5.62 -5.56
C SER A 719 -23.93 -6.24 -5.81
N GLN A 720 -24.26 -7.24 -5.00
CA GLN A 720 -25.56 -7.90 -5.01
C GLN A 720 -26.11 -7.95 -3.57
N THR A 721 -27.37 -7.59 -3.40
CA THR A 721 -28.06 -7.67 -2.10
C THR A 721 -28.91 -8.93 -2.03
N LEU A 722 -28.85 -9.61 -0.89
CA LEU A 722 -29.65 -10.77 -0.51
C LEU A 722 -30.52 -10.44 0.69
N LYS A 723 -31.69 -11.06 0.76
CA LYS A 723 -32.59 -10.94 1.91
C LYS A 723 -32.63 -12.23 2.70
N ILE A 724 -32.15 -12.19 3.94
CA ILE A 724 -32.13 -13.33 4.85
C ILE A 724 -33.29 -13.22 5.84
N THR A 725 -34.13 -14.25 5.85
CA THR A 725 -35.33 -14.39 6.68
C THR A 725 -35.10 -15.39 7.80
N SER A 726 -36.00 -15.43 8.78
CA SER A 726 -35.93 -16.35 9.93
C SER A 726 -36.09 -17.81 9.52
#